data_AF-A0A3M7PTJ1-F1
#
_entry.id   AF-A0A3M7PTJ1-F1
#
_cell.length_a   1.000
_cell.length_b   1.000
_cell.length_c   1.000
_cell.angle_alpha   90.00
_cell.angle_beta   90.00
_cell.angle_gamma   90.00
#
_symmetry.space_group_name_H-M   'P 1'
#
loop_
_entity.id
_entity.type
_entity.pdbx_description
1 polymer ?
#
loop_
_entity_poly.entity_id
_entity_poly.type
_entity_poly.pdbx_seq_one_letter_code
_entity_poly.pdbx_strand_id
1 'polypeptide(L)'
;MNRIFNYIRGDEYPNQTRTPSNRHKLSHLFESLKLFCKYLAKVLKHLFPSFVSASSILFIILLIDVVLLEFVVYRVGLFSGRFYKVLSDRDLVAFWPLAATSIAYIIINSLMKSIKDFITNLLSIVWRKYITLGLHENYFQSKNFFYLQHQFDSNDDIINVFIDGQNSSSNSKMQITNRRPLGIQNSVEPILGDLNCMEQNVNGMSEENVVLDNPDQRITQDVKNLCSSIANIVPLILISPFVIGWYGYQTYKTVGYSGPLAVVVYFLVWAMINGPLTAPIARVIYKQDKKEGDFRFKHMNLRINAESIAFYDSSQSELNKMNQTFNELLNISYRRNWKELMLKLFINLSQYFGGILAYFVLAIPIFTHVYDDYSPTDLAQLISNYSFKCQYLIYLFTRLYDILNEISSIVGNTKRVGELMEKMTNNINQSSRYDQKKLIDHQDDFCLQLENFTLQIPDAKRKVLVKNLNFKFKRGENVLISGRSGCGKTSLFRAISGLWNSYSGQIRYFLDPNEIFFLPQNSYFTSGSLLDQISYPAQRQNLGNESSPKIIEWLAEFGLSHLLERVNSDLTWVPEFNWSLILSNGEKQRLSFLRVLYHKPKFALLDEFTSSVDQQTEVLMYEYLFKIECSFMSIAHRDTVKKYHQIELKFTNDKNYDILHIN
;
A
#
# COMPACT_ATOMS: atom_id res chain seq x y z
N MET A 1 4.67 -40.54 14.02
CA MET A 1 5.51 -39.38 14.39
C MET A 1 6.35 -38.80 13.23
N ASN A 2 6.95 -39.59 12.33
CA ASN A 2 7.72 -39.04 11.20
C ASN A 2 6.91 -38.26 10.13
N ARG A 3 5.58 -38.43 10.04
CA ARG A 3 4.71 -37.61 9.16
C ARG A 3 4.42 -36.20 9.71
N ILE A 4 4.55 -35.99 11.03
CA ILE A 4 4.35 -34.69 11.67
C ILE A 4 5.62 -33.83 11.55
N PHE A 5 6.79 -34.46 11.57
CA PHE A 5 8.08 -33.77 11.36
C PHE A 5 8.29 -33.27 9.93
N ASN A 6 7.79 -33.99 8.91
CA ASN A 6 7.87 -33.54 7.52
C ASN A 6 6.89 -32.40 7.20
N TYR A 7 5.77 -32.31 7.91
CA TYR A 7 4.78 -31.21 7.74
C TYR A 7 5.23 -29.89 8.39
N ILE A 8 6.17 -29.94 9.36
CA ILE A 8 6.74 -28.77 10.03
C ILE A 8 7.89 -28.14 9.20
N ARG A 9 8.50 -28.90 8.29
CA ARG A 9 9.66 -28.46 7.49
C ARG A 9 9.30 -27.53 6.32
N GLY A 10 8.05 -27.53 5.86
CA GLY A 10 7.55 -26.53 4.91
C GLY A 10 8.24 -26.53 3.54
N ASP A 11 8.73 -27.69 3.09
CA ASP A 11 9.19 -27.89 1.72
C ASP A 11 8.01 -28.36 0.86
N GLU A 12 7.21 -27.40 0.39
CA GLU A 12 6.38 -27.57 -0.82
C GLU A 12 6.83 -26.52 -1.84
N TYR A 13 7.91 -26.87 -2.54
CA TYR A 13 8.12 -26.57 -3.95
C TYR A 13 8.52 -27.90 -4.60
N PRO A 14 7.74 -28.47 -5.53
CA PRO A 14 8.27 -29.52 -6.38
C PRO A 14 9.23 -28.86 -7.38
N ASN A 15 10.46 -29.38 -7.44
CA ASN A 15 11.45 -29.16 -8.50
C ASN A 15 12.12 -27.77 -8.60
N GLN A 16 13.11 -27.55 -7.75
CA GLN A 16 14.35 -26.87 -8.16
C GLN A 16 15.56 -27.76 -7.83
N THR A 17 15.77 -28.80 -8.63
CA THR A 17 17.08 -29.44 -8.75
C THR A 17 18.00 -28.56 -9.57
N ARG A 18 18.65 -27.59 -8.90
CA ARG A 18 20.00 -27.08 -9.22
C ARG A 18 20.34 -26.01 -8.19
N THR A 19 21.24 -26.35 -7.28
CA THR A 19 21.92 -25.39 -6.41
C THR A 19 22.65 -24.36 -7.28
N PRO A 20 22.30 -23.05 -7.23
CA PRO A 20 23.15 -22.07 -7.88
C PRO A 20 24.45 -21.98 -7.08
N SER A 21 25.58 -21.95 -7.79
CA SER A 21 26.91 -21.80 -7.21
C SER A 21 26.94 -20.58 -6.26
N ASN A 22 27.71 -20.66 -5.17
CA ASN A 22 27.76 -19.62 -4.13
C ASN A 22 28.07 -18.20 -4.66
N ARG A 23 28.64 -18.06 -5.87
CA ARG A 23 28.87 -16.77 -6.54
C ARG A 23 27.59 -16.08 -7.02
N HIS A 24 26.57 -16.82 -7.46
CA HIS A 24 25.28 -16.25 -7.91
C HIS A 24 24.37 -15.80 -6.74
N LYS A 25 24.53 -16.39 -5.55
CA LYS A 25 23.76 -15.98 -4.36
C LYS A 25 24.21 -14.63 -3.82
N LEU A 26 25.52 -14.37 -3.84
CA LEU A 26 26.09 -13.09 -3.41
C LEU A 26 25.70 -11.94 -4.35
N SER A 27 25.76 -12.16 -5.67
CA SER A 27 25.35 -11.13 -6.64
C SER A 27 23.87 -10.75 -6.48
N HIS A 28 22.99 -11.73 -6.30
CA HIS A 28 21.57 -11.49 -6.06
C HIS A 28 21.29 -10.79 -4.71
N LEU A 29 22.10 -11.08 -3.68
CA LEU A 29 22.04 -10.37 -2.40
C LEU A 29 22.44 -8.90 -2.57
N PHE A 30 23.53 -8.62 -3.28
CA PHE A 30 23.96 -7.25 -3.58
C PHE A 30 22.92 -6.47 -4.38
N GLU A 31 22.29 -7.09 -5.38
CA GLU A 31 21.20 -6.46 -6.14
C GLU A 31 19.97 -6.18 -5.26
N SER A 32 19.55 -7.14 -4.42
CA SER A 32 18.44 -6.95 -3.51
C SER A 32 18.71 -5.83 -2.48
N LEU A 33 19.95 -5.71 -2.02
CA LEU A 33 20.38 -4.68 -1.09
C LEU A 33 20.46 -3.31 -1.77
N LYS A 34 20.95 -3.24 -3.01
CA LYS A 34 20.93 -2.04 -3.85
C LYS A 34 19.50 -1.54 -4.08
N LEU A 35 18.58 -2.46 -4.37
CA LEU A 35 17.16 -2.16 -4.56
C LEU A 35 16.53 -1.65 -3.26
N PHE A 36 16.82 -2.31 -2.12
CA PHE A 36 16.39 -1.83 -0.81
C PHE A 36 16.92 -0.42 -0.50
N CYS A 37 18.21 -0.15 -0.72
CA CYS A 37 18.79 1.18 -0.52
C CYS A 37 18.15 2.23 -1.44
N LYS A 38 17.85 1.89 -2.69
CA LYS A 38 17.12 2.77 -3.63
C LYS A 38 15.75 3.16 -3.08
N TYR A 39 14.97 2.18 -2.61
CA TYR A 39 13.64 2.44 -2.04
C TYR A 39 13.70 3.16 -0.69
N LEU A 40 14.63 2.77 0.17
CA LEU A 40 14.85 3.42 1.45
C LEU A 40 15.24 4.89 1.26
N ALA A 41 16.09 5.22 0.28
CA ALA A 41 16.44 6.60 -0.03
C ALA A 41 15.21 7.42 -0.48
N LYS A 42 14.31 6.85 -1.29
CA LYS A 42 13.05 7.50 -1.68
C LYS A 42 12.16 7.78 -0.47
N VAL A 43 12.05 6.81 0.44
CA VAL A 43 11.27 6.94 1.69
C VAL A 43 11.92 7.98 2.61
N LEU A 44 13.24 7.94 2.82
CA LEU A 44 13.98 8.86 3.68
C LEU A 44 13.83 10.33 3.23
N LYS A 45 13.75 10.58 1.91
CA LYS A 45 13.48 11.91 1.38
C LYS A 45 12.13 12.48 1.84
N HIS A 46 11.14 11.62 2.07
CA HIS A 46 9.84 12.02 2.60
C HIS A 46 9.83 12.08 4.13
N LEU A 47 10.62 11.24 4.80
CA LEU A 47 10.79 11.27 6.26
C LEU A 47 11.44 12.57 6.74
N PHE A 48 12.45 13.06 6.00
CA PHE A 48 13.21 14.27 6.32
C PHE A 48 13.15 15.27 5.15
N PRO A 49 12.06 16.05 5.01
CA PRO A 49 11.89 16.96 3.88
C PRO A 49 12.91 18.11 3.89
N SER A 50 13.38 18.54 5.06
CA SER A 50 14.44 19.54 5.21
C SER A 50 15.21 19.35 6.52
N PHE A 51 16.43 19.89 6.59
CA PHE A 51 17.26 19.82 7.80
C PHE A 51 16.65 20.54 9.02
N VAL A 52 15.75 21.50 8.79
CA VAL A 52 15.06 22.29 9.84
C VAL A 52 13.60 21.83 10.02
N SER A 53 13.19 20.73 9.40
CA SER A 53 11.83 20.20 9.58
C SER A 53 11.60 19.74 11.03
N ALA A 54 10.34 19.79 11.49
CA ALA A 54 9.96 19.30 12.81
C ALA A 54 10.39 17.84 13.05
N SER A 55 10.39 17.03 11.99
CA SER A 55 10.87 15.66 12.03
C SER A 55 12.38 15.56 12.31
N SER A 56 13.21 16.36 11.62
CA SER A 56 14.66 16.40 11.82
C SER A 56 15.02 16.83 13.25
N ILE A 57 14.33 17.85 13.77
CA ILE A 57 14.52 18.34 15.14
C ILE A 57 14.14 17.26 16.16
N LEU A 58 12.97 16.64 16.02
CA LEU A 58 12.53 15.54 16.91
C LEU A 58 13.51 14.37 16.89
N PHE A 59 14.04 14.01 15.72
CA PHE A 59 15.03 12.95 15.60
C PHE A 59 16.37 13.30 16.27
N ILE A 60 16.82 14.56 16.16
CA ILE A 60 18.03 15.03 16.88
C ILE A 60 17.81 14.98 18.40
N ILE A 61 16.65 15.46 18.89
CA ILE A 61 16.31 15.39 20.32
C ILE A 61 16.29 13.94 20.78
N LEU A 62 15.72 13.03 19.99
CA LEU A 62 15.72 11.60 20.29
C LEU A 62 17.15 11.03 20.40
N LEU A 63 18.06 11.39 19.49
CA LEU A 63 19.45 10.95 19.57
C LEU A 63 20.15 11.47 20.83
N ILE A 64 19.94 12.73 21.19
CA ILE A 64 20.48 13.32 22.42
C ILE A 64 19.94 12.61 23.65
N ASP A 65 18.63 12.38 23.71
CA ASP A 65 17.97 11.69 24.82
C ASP A 65 18.48 10.25 24.98
N VAL A 66 18.65 9.49 23.88
CA VAL A 66 19.17 8.12 23.96
C VAL A 66 20.62 8.11 24.46
N VAL A 67 21.47 9.05 24.03
CA VAL A 67 22.86 9.15 24.53
C VAL A 67 22.88 9.49 26.03
N LEU A 68 22.06 10.43 26.48
CA LEU A 68 21.95 10.80 27.89
C LEU A 68 21.38 9.64 28.73
N LEU A 69 20.43 8.89 28.17
CA LEU A 69 19.82 7.74 28.84
C LEU A 69 20.88 6.66 29.10
N GLU A 70 21.74 6.37 28.12
CA GLU A 70 22.85 5.41 28.28
C GLU A 70 23.83 5.84 29.38
N PHE A 71 24.10 7.15 29.51
CA PHE A 71 24.92 7.67 30.61
C PHE A 71 24.25 7.45 31.97
N VAL A 72 22.95 7.73 32.09
CA VAL A 72 22.18 7.51 33.31
C VAL A 72 22.12 6.02 33.67
N VAL A 73 21.88 5.14 32.69
CA VAL A 73 21.87 3.67 32.88
C VAL A 73 23.22 3.17 33.40
N TYR A 74 24.33 3.67 32.84
CA TYR A 74 25.67 3.34 33.35
C TYR A 74 25.86 3.74 34.81
N ARG A 75 25.40 4.95 35.20
CA ARG A 75 25.48 5.41 36.60
C ARG A 75 24.61 4.56 37.52
N VAL A 76 23.39 4.24 37.09
CA VAL A 76 22.47 3.38 37.85
C VAL A 76 23.09 2.02 38.13
N GLY A 77 23.71 1.41 37.12
CA GLY A 77 24.31 0.08 37.25
C GLY A 77 25.52 -0.02 38.18
N LEU A 78 26.23 1.08 38.44
CA LEU A 78 27.36 1.10 39.36
C LEU A 78 26.94 1.26 40.84
N PHE A 79 25.67 1.58 41.11
CA PHE A 79 25.21 1.70 42.50
C PHE A 79 25.26 0.37 43.24
N SER A 80 24.96 -0.76 42.58
CA SER A 80 25.00 -2.09 43.21
C SER A 80 26.36 -2.37 43.85
N GLY A 81 27.46 -2.10 43.15
CA GLY A 81 28.81 -2.27 43.69
C GLY A 81 29.11 -1.32 44.85
N ARG A 82 28.64 -0.06 44.79
CA ARG A 82 28.80 0.90 45.89
C ARG A 82 28.01 0.50 47.13
N PHE A 83 26.81 -0.06 46.96
CA PHE A 83 26.02 -0.60 48.07
C PHE A 83 26.73 -1.77 48.74
N TYR A 84 27.36 -2.68 47.99
CA TYR A 84 28.16 -3.76 48.59
C TYR A 84 29.28 -3.22 49.48
N LYS A 85 30.00 -2.19 49.03
CA LYS A 85 31.06 -1.56 49.82
C LYS A 85 30.53 -0.96 51.13
N VAL A 86 29.53 -0.07 51.04
CA VAL A 86 28.96 0.61 52.21
C VAL A 86 28.30 -0.35 53.21
N LEU A 87 27.62 -1.39 52.72
CA LEU A 87 27.02 -2.42 53.56
C LEU A 87 28.07 -3.30 54.23
N SER A 88 29.15 -3.64 53.52
CA SER A 88 30.24 -4.44 54.06
C SER A 88 31.06 -3.67 55.09
N ASP A 89 31.29 -2.37 54.86
CA ASP A 89 31.97 -1.46 55.78
C ASP A 89 31.06 -1.04 56.96
N ARG A 90 29.76 -1.39 56.91
CA ARG A 90 28.72 -1.02 57.89
C ARG A 90 28.60 0.49 58.14
N ASP A 91 28.85 1.29 57.11
CA ASP A 91 28.81 2.76 57.18
C ASP A 91 27.39 3.30 56.96
N LEU A 92 26.68 3.50 58.08
CA LEU A 92 25.32 4.07 58.08
C LEU A 92 25.27 5.52 57.59
N VAL A 93 26.34 6.30 57.78
CA VAL A 93 26.38 7.72 57.39
C VAL A 93 26.52 7.84 55.88
N ALA A 94 27.31 6.98 55.24
CA ALA A 94 27.43 6.93 53.79
C ALA A 94 26.23 6.24 53.10
N PHE A 95 25.48 5.39 53.79
CA PHE A 95 24.35 4.65 53.23
C PHE A 95 23.20 5.54 52.78
N TRP A 96 22.71 6.43 53.65
CA TRP A 96 21.58 7.31 53.34
C TRP A 96 21.77 8.24 52.13
N PRO A 97 22.91 8.95 51.97
CA PRO A 97 23.13 9.76 50.77
C PRO A 97 23.30 8.91 49.51
N LEU A 98 23.89 7.70 49.60
CA LEU A 98 23.95 6.77 48.49
C LEU A 98 22.55 6.28 48.08
N ALA A 99 21.70 5.95 49.05
CA ALA A 99 20.31 5.57 48.80
C ALA A 99 19.52 6.72 48.14
N ALA A 100 19.59 7.93 48.69
CA ALA A 100 18.92 9.10 48.14
C ALA A 100 19.36 9.40 46.69
N THR A 101 20.67 9.38 46.41
CA THR A 101 21.18 9.57 45.06
C THR A 101 20.75 8.46 44.11
N SER A 102 20.78 7.19 44.54
CA SER A 102 20.33 6.07 43.70
C SER A 102 18.85 6.18 43.31
N ILE A 103 17.97 6.58 44.24
CA ILE A 103 16.55 6.80 43.98
C ILE A 103 16.37 7.95 42.98
N ALA A 104 17.08 9.07 43.15
CA ALA A 104 17.02 10.19 42.22
C ALA A 104 17.42 9.77 40.79
N TYR A 105 18.51 9.00 40.64
CA TYR A 105 18.92 8.47 39.33
C TYR A 105 17.91 7.47 38.75
N ILE A 106 17.25 6.64 39.56
CA ILE A 106 16.19 5.72 39.09
C ILE A 106 14.97 6.51 38.57
N ILE A 107 14.59 7.59 39.26
CA ILE A 107 13.50 8.48 38.81
C ILE A 107 13.87 9.14 37.48
N ILE A 108 15.08 9.69 37.37
CA ILE A 108 15.59 10.29 36.12
C ILE A 108 15.60 9.25 34.99
N ASN A 109 16.13 8.04 35.25
CA ASN A 109 16.18 6.97 34.26
C ASN A 109 14.78 6.60 33.75
N SER A 110 13.81 6.50 34.66
CA SER A 110 12.42 6.18 34.32
C SER A 110 11.76 7.29 33.51
N LEU A 111 12.00 8.56 33.88
CA LEU A 111 11.52 9.72 33.15
C LEU A 111 12.13 9.77 31.74
N MET A 112 13.45 9.65 31.61
CA MET A 112 14.14 9.66 30.32
C MET A 112 13.68 8.52 29.42
N LYS A 113 13.53 7.29 29.96
CA LYS A 113 13.00 6.16 29.19
C LYS A 113 11.58 6.44 28.68
N SER A 114 10.74 7.09 29.49
CA SER A 114 9.38 7.48 29.11
C SER A 114 9.36 8.59 28.06
N ILE A 115 10.26 9.57 28.18
CA ILE A 115 10.48 10.63 27.18
C ILE A 115 10.94 10.03 25.85
N LYS A 116 11.91 9.11 25.87
CA LYS A 116 12.38 8.37 24.70
C LYS A 116 11.22 7.68 23.98
N ASP A 117 10.39 6.93 24.71
CA ASP A 117 9.25 6.21 24.14
C ASP A 117 8.19 7.19 23.59
N PHE A 118 7.94 8.31 24.28
CA PHE A 118 7.05 9.38 23.81
C PHE A 118 7.55 10.02 22.50
N ILE A 119 8.82 10.46 22.45
CA ILE A 119 9.41 11.10 21.26
C ILE A 119 9.43 10.11 20.08
N THR A 120 9.75 8.84 20.33
CA THR A 120 9.76 7.79 19.30
C THR A 120 8.37 7.59 18.68
N ASN A 121 7.33 7.52 19.52
CA ASN A 121 5.94 7.42 19.05
C ASN A 121 5.49 8.68 18.30
N LEU A 122 5.84 9.87 18.80
CA LEU A 122 5.52 11.13 18.16
C LEU A 122 6.19 11.25 16.77
N LEU A 123 7.47 10.86 16.68
CA LEU A 123 8.22 10.84 15.44
C LEU A 123 7.59 9.90 14.40
N SER A 124 7.16 8.71 14.82
CA SER A 124 6.43 7.77 13.97
C SER A 124 5.13 8.38 13.40
N ILE A 125 4.38 9.13 14.21
CA ILE A 125 3.16 9.84 13.76
C ILE A 125 3.49 10.93 12.74
N VAL A 126 4.51 11.76 13.01
CA VAL A 126 4.93 12.84 12.12
C VAL A 126 5.42 12.29 10.78
N TRP A 127 6.22 11.23 10.80
CA TRP A 127 6.67 10.54 9.60
C TRP A 127 5.53 9.92 8.79
N ARG A 128 4.58 9.26 9.47
CA ARG A 128 3.38 8.73 8.81
C ARG A 128 2.60 9.85 8.12
N LYS A 129 2.43 11.01 8.78
CA LYS A 129 1.76 12.17 8.18
C LYS A 129 2.44 12.59 6.87
N TYR A 130 3.76 12.78 6.85
CA TYR A 130 4.48 13.20 5.65
C TYR A 130 4.42 12.17 4.51
N ILE A 131 4.66 10.89 4.83
CA ILE A 131 4.62 9.84 3.80
C ILE A 131 3.20 9.68 3.26
N THR A 132 2.19 9.56 4.12
CA THR A 132 0.81 9.34 3.68
C THR A 132 0.28 10.51 2.86
N LEU A 133 0.56 11.76 3.24
CA LEU A 133 0.17 12.93 2.45
C LEU A 133 0.86 12.95 1.07
N GLY A 134 2.18 12.71 1.02
CA GLY A 134 2.89 12.62 -0.26
C GLY A 134 2.45 11.44 -1.13
N LEU A 135 2.08 10.31 -0.52
CA LEU A 135 1.46 9.18 -1.24
C LEU A 135 0.07 9.55 -1.75
N HIS A 136 -0.76 10.24 -0.97
CA HIS A 136 -2.09 10.68 -1.41
C HIS A 136 -2.01 11.62 -2.60
N GLU A 137 -1.13 12.61 -2.57
CA GLU A 137 -0.90 13.51 -3.71
C GLU A 137 -0.59 12.72 -4.99
N ASN A 138 0.36 11.80 -4.93
CA ASN A 138 0.72 10.95 -6.07
C ASN A 138 -0.40 9.95 -6.46
N TYR A 139 -1.14 9.42 -5.49
CA TYR A 139 -2.19 8.43 -5.70
C TYR A 139 -3.41 9.01 -6.43
N PHE A 140 -3.76 10.26 -6.13
CA PHE A 140 -4.86 10.97 -6.78
C PHE A 140 -4.41 11.75 -8.03
N GLN A 141 -3.11 12.00 -8.21
CA GLN A 141 -2.57 12.59 -9.44
C GLN A 141 -2.74 11.65 -10.65
N SER A 142 -3.06 12.23 -11.81
CA SER A 142 -3.14 11.53 -13.10
C SER A 142 -3.99 10.25 -13.10
N LYS A 143 -5.02 10.17 -12.24
CA LYS A 143 -5.90 8.99 -12.09
C LYS A 143 -5.16 7.71 -11.66
N ASN A 144 -4.06 7.84 -10.91
CA ASN A 144 -3.25 6.71 -10.46
C ASN A 144 -4.03 5.62 -9.72
N PHE A 145 -4.98 6.02 -8.87
CA PHE A 145 -5.89 5.10 -8.18
C PHE A 145 -6.60 4.11 -9.13
N PHE A 146 -6.96 4.55 -10.34
CA PHE A 146 -7.61 3.70 -11.33
C PHE A 146 -6.63 2.74 -12.00
N TYR A 147 -5.46 3.24 -12.41
CA TYR A 147 -4.43 2.46 -13.09
C TYR A 147 -3.79 1.39 -12.21
N LEU A 148 -3.57 1.70 -10.92
CA LEU A 148 -3.02 0.73 -9.96
C LEU A 148 -3.95 -0.46 -9.75
N GLN A 149 -5.27 -0.24 -9.79
CA GLN A 149 -6.27 -1.29 -9.60
C GLN A 149 -6.48 -2.13 -10.86
N HIS A 150 -6.40 -1.52 -12.05
CA HIS A 150 -6.76 -2.18 -13.31
C HIS A 150 -5.56 -2.71 -14.11
N GLN A 151 -4.33 -2.57 -13.60
CA GLN A 151 -3.09 -3.17 -14.11
C GLN A 151 -3.07 -3.34 -15.64
N PHE A 152 -3.27 -2.24 -16.36
CA PHE A 152 -3.12 -2.26 -17.81
C PHE A 152 -1.62 -2.30 -18.12
N ASP A 153 -1.14 -3.44 -18.62
CA ASP A 153 0.24 -3.60 -19.07
C ASP A 153 0.53 -2.58 -20.19
N SER A 154 1.22 -1.49 -19.83
CA SER A 154 1.98 -0.71 -20.79
C SER A 154 3.34 -1.38 -20.98
N ASN A 155 3.39 -2.49 -21.72
CA ASN A 155 4.68 -3.02 -22.16
C ASN A 155 5.37 -1.97 -23.03
N ASP A 156 6.56 -1.55 -22.57
CA ASP A 156 7.48 -0.61 -23.22
C ASP A 156 7.99 -1.12 -24.59
N ASP A 157 7.75 -2.39 -24.94
CA ASP A 157 8.33 -3.03 -26.13
C ASP A 157 7.82 -2.50 -27.48
N ILE A 158 6.69 -1.80 -27.55
CA ILE A 158 6.23 -1.23 -28.83
C ILE A 158 6.92 0.10 -29.15
N ILE A 159 7.45 0.80 -28.15
CA ILE A 159 8.15 2.06 -28.42
C ILE A 159 9.53 1.80 -29.04
N ASN A 160 10.19 0.69 -28.71
CA ASN A 160 11.48 0.35 -29.31
C ASN A 160 11.36 -0.35 -30.68
N VAL A 161 10.26 -1.07 -30.96
CA VAL A 161 10.08 -1.73 -32.27
C VAL A 161 9.79 -0.72 -33.41
N PHE A 162 9.26 0.46 -33.09
CA PHE A 162 9.01 1.50 -34.11
C PHE A 162 10.15 2.51 -34.27
N ILE A 163 11.20 2.45 -33.44
CA ILE A 163 12.40 3.29 -33.61
C ILE A 163 13.43 2.62 -34.56
N ASP A 164 13.44 1.29 -34.67
CA ASP A 164 14.34 0.55 -35.59
C ASP A 164 13.66 0.06 -36.89
N GLY A 165 12.57 0.71 -37.30
CA GLY A 165 11.86 0.44 -38.57
C GLY A 165 12.60 0.86 -39.86
N GLN A 166 13.92 1.04 -39.80
CA GLN A 166 14.82 1.27 -40.94
C GLN A 166 16.15 0.56 -40.64
N ASN A 167 16.15 -0.78 -40.55
CA ASN A 167 17.24 -1.70 -40.91
C ASN A 167 17.12 -3.02 -40.14
N SER A 168 16.55 -4.03 -40.78
CA SER A 168 17.08 -5.41 -40.85
C SER A 168 15.97 -6.42 -41.10
N SER A 169 16.08 -7.05 -42.27
CA SER A 169 15.40 -8.26 -42.64
C SER A 169 16.01 -9.46 -41.91
N SER A 170 15.24 -10.19 -41.08
CA SER A 170 15.47 -11.62 -40.91
C SER A 170 14.30 -12.34 -40.22
N ASN A 171 13.77 -13.30 -40.96
CA ASN A 171 12.87 -14.38 -40.57
C ASN A 171 13.01 -14.91 -39.13
N SER A 172 11.90 -15.01 -38.41
CA SER A 172 11.62 -16.20 -37.60
C SER A 172 10.11 -16.47 -37.55
N LYS A 173 9.74 -17.70 -37.93
CA LYS A 173 8.38 -18.21 -37.99
C LYS A 173 7.85 -18.43 -36.56
N MET A 174 6.77 -17.76 -36.19
CA MET A 174 6.01 -18.08 -34.97
C MET A 174 4.96 -19.15 -35.28
N GLN A 175 5.12 -20.34 -34.69
CA GLN A 175 4.14 -21.42 -34.75
C GLN A 175 2.87 -21.04 -33.95
N ILE A 176 1.73 -21.09 -34.63
CA ILE A 176 0.40 -20.88 -34.07
C ILE A 176 -0.03 -22.17 -33.35
N THR A 177 -0.16 -22.15 -32.03
CA THR A 177 -0.85 -23.22 -31.28
C THR A 177 -2.17 -22.70 -30.71
N ASN A 178 -3.26 -23.22 -31.28
CA ASN A 178 -4.65 -22.96 -30.91
C ASN A 178 -4.92 -23.16 -29.40
N ARG A 179 -5.53 -22.16 -28.74
CA ARG A 179 -6.24 -22.35 -27.46
C ARG A 179 -7.61 -21.67 -27.50
N ARG A 180 -8.62 -22.41 -27.03
CA ARG A 180 -10.08 -22.10 -27.05
C ARG A 180 -10.45 -20.88 -26.16
N PRO A 181 -11.62 -20.25 -26.40
CA PRO A 181 -11.97 -18.96 -25.82
C PRO A 181 -12.46 -19.11 -24.37
N LEU A 182 -12.00 -18.22 -23.48
CA LEU A 182 -12.67 -17.96 -22.20
C LEU A 182 -13.54 -16.72 -22.40
N GLY A 183 -14.84 -16.98 -22.47
CA GLY A 183 -15.89 -16.00 -22.62
C GLY A 183 -16.22 -15.33 -21.29
N ILE A 184 -16.66 -14.09 -21.41
CA ILE A 184 -17.30 -13.28 -20.38
C ILE A 184 -18.58 -14.00 -19.98
N GLN A 185 -18.68 -14.51 -18.75
CA GLN A 185 -19.96 -14.82 -18.13
C GLN A 185 -19.97 -14.34 -16.69
N ASN A 186 -20.88 -13.39 -16.45
CA ASN A 186 -21.40 -13.03 -15.14
C ASN A 186 -22.06 -14.28 -14.53
N SER A 187 -21.42 -14.93 -13.57
CA SER A 187 -22.09 -15.73 -12.54
C SER A 187 -21.06 -16.30 -11.56
N VAL A 188 -21.41 -16.20 -10.29
CA VAL A 188 -20.80 -16.82 -9.11
C VAL A 188 -20.55 -18.32 -9.31
N GLU A 189 -19.32 -18.83 -9.05
CA GLU A 189 -19.01 -20.09 -8.33
C GLU A 189 -17.48 -20.38 -8.24
N PRO A 190 -16.99 -21.30 -7.36
CA PRO A 190 -15.83 -21.07 -6.51
C PRO A 190 -14.47 -21.43 -7.13
N ILE A 191 -13.47 -20.66 -6.72
CA ILE A 191 -12.04 -20.85 -6.99
C ILE A 191 -11.58 -22.17 -6.34
N LEU A 192 -11.63 -23.28 -7.07
CA LEU A 192 -11.02 -24.55 -6.62
C LEU A 192 -10.50 -25.46 -7.75
N GLY A 193 -10.38 -24.97 -8.99
CA GLY A 193 -9.95 -25.77 -10.15
C GLY A 193 -8.51 -25.57 -10.66
N ASP A 194 -7.85 -24.44 -10.39
CA ASP A 194 -6.69 -24.02 -11.20
C ASP A 194 -5.32 -24.10 -10.50
N LEU A 195 -5.10 -25.10 -9.63
CA LEU A 195 -3.79 -25.34 -9.02
C LEU A 195 -2.81 -26.16 -9.89
N ASN A 196 -3.27 -26.78 -10.99
CA ASN A 196 -2.43 -27.69 -11.79
C ASN A 196 -1.92 -27.12 -13.13
N CYS A 197 -2.33 -25.92 -13.56
CA CYS A 197 -1.92 -25.38 -14.87
C CYS A 197 -0.74 -24.38 -14.82
N MET A 198 -0.15 -24.14 -13.65
CA MET A 198 0.99 -23.22 -13.45
C MET A 198 2.36 -23.90 -13.57
N GLU A 199 2.43 -25.22 -13.83
CA GLU A 199 3.65 -26.00 -13.57
C GLU A 199 4.59 -26.23 -14.78
N GLN A 200 4.40 -25.59 -15.95
CA GLN A 200 5.18 -25.98 -17.15
C GLN A 200 5.85 -24.90 -17.99
N ASN A 201 5.93 -23.63 -17.59
CA ASN A 201 6.72 -22.65 -18.34
C ASN A 201 7.66 -21.83 -17.44
N VAL A 202 8.70 -22.50 -16.92
CA VAL A 202 9.84 -21.86 -16.27
C VAL A 202 11.06 -22.10 -17.15
N ASN A 203 11.32 -21.17 -18.09
CA ASN A 203 12.64 -20.94 -18.70
C ASN A 203 12.56 -19.70 -19.61
N GLY A 204 12.89 -18.53 -19.03
CA GLY A 204 12.94 -17.24 -19.73
C GLY A 204 12.63 -16.09 -18.78
N MET A 205 13.56 -15.76 -17.88
CA MET A 205 13.41 -14.60 -16.98
C MET A 205 13.70 -13.31 -17.76
N SER A 206 12.64 -12.69 -18.29
CA SER A 206 12.52 -11.24 -18.41
C SER A 206 11.60 -10.77 -17.27
N GLU A 207 12.02 -9.73 -16.54
CA GLU A 207 11.35 -9.10 -15.39
C GLU A 207 9.87 -9.50 -15.21
N GLU A 208 9.61 -10.40 -14.25
CA GLU A 208 8.24 -10.76 -13.87
C GLU A 208 7.50 -9.51 -13.37
N ASN A 209 6.48 -9.09 -14.12
CA ASN A 209 5.53 -8.06 -13.74
C ASN A 209 4.84 -8.42 -12.41
N VAL A 210 5.39 -7.94 -11.31
CA VAL A 210 4.78 -8.11 -9.97
C VAL A 210 3.47 -7.34 -9.96
N VAL A 211 2.35 -8.05 -10.10
CA VAL A 211 0.99 -7.58 -9.79
C VAL A 211 1.04 -6.83 -8.46
N LEU A 212 0.71 -5.53 -8.45
CA LEU A 212 0.68 -4.75 -7.20
C LEU A 212 -0.59 -5.12 -6.44
N ASP A 213 -0.44 -5.87 -5.35
CA ASP A 213 -1.50 -6.27 -4.45
C ASP A 213 -1.80 -5.20 -3.40
N ASN A 214 -3.09 -5.00 -3.11
CA ASN A 214 -3.65 -4.19 -2.03
C ASN A 214 -2.97 -2.82 -1.82
N PRO A 215 -3.08 -1.87 -2.77
CA PRO A 215 -2.49 -0.52 -2.63
C PRO A 215 -3.03 0.22 -1.39
N ASP A 216 -4.27 -0.02 -1.01
CA ASP A 216 -4.93 0.48 0.20
C ASP A 216 -4.22 0.00 1.48
N GLN A 217 -3.88 -1.29 1.58
CA GLN A 217 -3.11 -1.84 2.69
C GLN A 217 -1.70 -1.24 2.74
N ARG A 218 -1.05 -1.07 1.59
CA ARG A 218 0.28 -0.47 1.50
C ARG A 218 0.29 0.97 2.03
N ILE A 219 -0.68 1.80 1.63
CA ILE A 219 -0.79 3.20 2.07
C ILE A 219 -1.14 3.30 3.57
N THR A 220 -2.04 2.45 4.06
CA THR A 220 -2.61 2.60 5.41
C THR A 220 -1.80 1.90 6.50
N GLN A 221 -1.43 0.64 6.28
CA GLN A 221 -0.82 -0.24 7.27
C GLN A 221 0.69 -0.36 7.09
N ASP A 222 1.17 -0.60 5.88
CA ASP A 222 2.62 -0.81 5.66
C ASP A 222 3.41 0.47 5.93
N VAL A 223 2.89 1.64 5.55
CA VAL A 223 3.48 2.95 5.92
C VAL A 223 3.53 3.12 7.45
N LYS A 224 2.44 2.77 8.16
CA LYS A 224 2.40 2.86 9.64
C LYS A 224 3.47 1.97 10.26
N ASN A 225 3.53 0.71 9.83
CA ASN A 225 4.49 -0.27 10.33
C ASN A 225 5.93 0.19 10.02
N LEU A 226 6.17 0.69 8.81
CA LEU A 226 7.48 1.21 8.39
C LEU A 226 7.93 2.38 9.26
N CYS A 227 7.08 3.39 9.47
CA CYS A 227 7.43 4.55 10.29
C CYS A 227 7.73 4.15 11.74
N SER A 228 6.93 3.25 12.32
CA SER A 228 7.13 2.77 13.68
C SER A 228 8.42 1.97 13.84
N SER A 229 8.70 1.05 12.91
CA SER A 229 9.93 0.25 12.96
C SER A 229 11.19 1.09 12.73
N ILE A 230 11.17 2.04 11.78
CA ILE A 230 12.30 2.95 11.57
C ILE A 230 12.55 3.79 12.84
N ALA A 231 11.50 4.30 13.48
CA ALA A 231 11.63 5.16 14.65
C ALA A 231 12.26 4.42 15.85
N ASN A 232 11.88 3.16 16.04
CA ASN A 232 12.41 2.32 17.12
C ASN A 232 13.86 1.88 16.88
N ILE A 233 14.19 1.51 15.64
CA ILE A 233 15.46 0.85 15.32
C ILE A 233 16.59 1.83 15.07
N VAL A 234 16.35 2.90 14.31
CA VAL A 234 17.45 3.75 13.82
C VAL A 234 18.27 4.37 14.96
N PRO A 235 17.66 4.97 16.02
CA PRO A 235 18.44 5.49 17.15
C PRO A 235 19.31 4.42 17.81
N LEU A 236 18.76 3.20 17.92
CA LEU A 236 19.45 2.07 18.53
C LEU A 236 20.62 1.57 17.69
N ILE A 237 20.46 1.43 16.36
CA ILE A 237 21.56 1.05 15.47
C ILE A 237 22.68 2.09 15.50
N LEU A 238 22.34 3.37 15.55
CA LEU A 238 23.34 4.44 15.57
C LEU A 238 24.17 4.44 16.85
N ILE A 239 23.56 4.15 18.00
CA ILE A 239 24.21 4.26 19.31
C ILE A 239 24.89 2.94 19.74
N SER A 240 24.38 1.78 19.31
CA SER A 240 24.88 0.46 19.72
C SER A 240 26.40 0.27 19.53
N PRO A 241 27.03 0.66 18.40
CA PRO A 241 28.48 0.49 18.22
C PRO A 241 29.31 1.25 19.26
N PHE A 242 28.90 2.48 19.62
CA PHE A 242 29.59 3.29 20.62
C PHE A 242 29.46 2.69 22.01
N VAL A 243 28.26 2.22 22.37
CA VAL A 243 28.01 1.62 23.69
C VAL A 243 28.73 0.27 23.81
N ILE A 244 28.67 -0.58 22.78
CA ILE A 244 29.40 -1.85 22.75
C ILE A 244 30.91 -1.61 22.85
N GLY A 245 31.45 -0.63 22.11
CA GLY A 245 32.86 -0.25 22.21
C GLY A 245 33.24 0.24 23.62
N TRP A 246 32.40 1.09 24.23
CA TRP A 246 32.62 1.60 25.58
C TRP A 246 32.62 0.49 26.64
N TYR A 247 31.59 -0.36 26.67
CA TYR A 247 31.52 -1.46 27.64
C TYR A 247 32.57 -2.56 27.36
N GLY A 248 32.93 -2.77 26.09
CA GLY A 248 34.07 -3.61 25.70
C GLY A 248 35.39 -3.08 26.27
N TYR A 249 35.65 -1.78 26.16
CA TYR A 249 36.84 -1.17 26.77
C TYR A 249 36.81 -1.24 28.31
N GLN A 250 35.64 -1.06 28.92
CA GLN A 250 35.49 -1.14 30.37
C GLN A 250 35.72 -2.55 30.92
N THR A 251 35.32 -3.59 30.18
CA THR A 251 35.57 -4.99 30.54
C THR A 251 37.05 -5.36 30.33
N TYR A 252 37.67 -4.84 29.26
CA TYR A 252 39.12 -4.94 29.04
C TYR A 252 39.92 -4.37 30.21
N LYS A 253 39.56 -3.19 30.71
CA LYS A 253 40.26 -2.55 31.83
C LYS A 253 40.20 -3.37 33.13
N THR A 254 39.13 -4.15 33.34
CA THR A 254 39.00 -4.96 34.55
C THR A 254 39.75 -6.29 34.40
N VAL A 255 39.42 -7.11 33.41
CA VAL A 255 39.92 -8.52 33.33
C VAL A 255 41.02 -8.71 32.28
N GLY A 256 41.36 -7.67 31.50
CA GLY A 256 42.28 -7.77 30.37
C GLY A 256 41.61 -8.31 29.11
N TYR A 257 42.41 -8.82 28.16
CA TYR A 257 41.93 -9.27 26.85
C TYR A 257 40.91 -10.42 26.90
N SER A 258 40.96 -11.27 27.92
CA SER A 258 40.06 -12.42 28.09
C SER A 258 38.59 -12.00 28.29
N GLY A 259 38.35 -10.83 28.90
CA GLY A 259 37.00 -10.29 29.16
C GLY A 259 36.19 -10.05 27.88
N PRO A 260 36.58 -9.06 27.06
CA PRO A 260 35.89 -8.75 25.81
C PRO A 260 35.89 -9.93 24.84
N LEU A 261 37.00 -10.69 24.77
CA LEU A 261 37.09 -11.86 23.89
C LEU A 261 36.04 -12.90 24.22
N ALA A 262 35.86 -13.24 25.50
CA ALA A 262 34.86 -14.21 25.94
C ALA A 262 33.43 -13.76 25.58
N VAL A 263 33.11 -12.47 25.76
CA VAL A 263 31.78 -11.94 25.42
C VAL A 263 31.54 -11.94 23.91
N VAL A 264 32.55 -11.60 23.09
CA VAL A 264 32.44 -11.63 21.63
C VAL A 264 32.28 -13.07 21.13
N VAL A 265 33.07 -14.02 21.63
CA VAL A 265 32.93 -15.45 21.28
C VAL A 265 31.55 -15.95 21.67
N TYR A 266 31.07 -15.60 22.86
CA TYR A 266 29.73 -15.95 23.33
C TYR A 266 28.65 -15.42 22.39
N PHE A 267 28.74 -14.14 22.00
CA PHE A 267 27.81 -13.54 21.03
C PHE A 267 27.83 -14.29 19.69
N LEU A 268 29.00 -14.61 19.15
CA LEU A 268 29.12 -15.32 17.86
C LEU A 268 28.47 -16.71 17.91
N VAL A 269 28.67 -17.46 18.99
CA VAL A 269 28.05 -18.78 19.19
C VAL A 269 26.53 -18.65 19.19
N TRP A 270 25.98 -17.72 19.97
CA TRP A 270 24.53 -17.53 20.03
C TRP A 270 23.94 -16.92 18.76
N ALA A 271 24.69 -16.09 18.04
CA ALA A 271 24.30 -15.57 16.73
C ALA A 271 24.18 -16.70 15.70
N MET A 272 25.08 -17.69 15.73
CA MET A 272 25.00 -18.87 14.87
C MET A 272 23.80 -19.78 15.18
N ILE A 273 23.38 -19.85 16.44
CA ILE A 273 22.20 -20.63 16.86
C ILE A 273 20.92 -19.90 16.51
N ASN A 274 20.81 -18.62 16.89
CA ASN A 274 19.58 -17.86 16.75
C ASN A 274 19.35 -17.45 15.29
N GLY A 275 20.37 -16.97 14.57
CA GLY A 275 20.23 -16.42 13.21
C GLY A 275 19.40 -17.28 12.23
N PRO A 276 19.70 -18.59 12.08
CA PRO A 276 18.93 -19.49 11.23
C PRO A 276 17.46 -19.65 11.62
N LEU A 277 17.11 -19.45 12.90
CA LEU A 277 15.73 -19.55 13.40
C LEU A 277 14.88 -18.34 13.01
N THR A 278 15.47 -17.15 12.84
CA THR A 278 14.73 -15.92 12.48
C THR A 278 14.26 -15.90 11.02
N ALA A 279 15.08 -16.32 10.07
CA ALA A 279 14.75 -16.27 8.63
C ALA A 279 13.41 -16.95 8.25
N PRO A 280 13.08 -18.18 8.73
CA PRO A 280 11.80 -18.81 8.41
C PRO A 280 10.60 -18.13 9.09
N ILE A 281 10.80 -17.41 10.21
CA ILE A 281 9.73 -16.69 10.92
C ILE A 281 9.28 -15.48 10.10
N ALA A 282 10.22 -14.70 9.57
CA ALA A 282 9.90 -13.55 8.71
C ALA A 282 9.01 -13.92 7.52
N ARG A 283 9.27 -15.08 6.88
CA ARG A 283 8.44 -15.60 5.79
C ARG A 283 7.00 -15.95 6.22
N VAL A 284 6.85 -16.48 7.43
CA VAL A 284 5.52 -16.83 7.97
C VAL A 284 4.74 -15.56 8.35
N ILE A 285 5.41 -14.55 8.92
CA ILE A 285 4.81 -13.24 9.22
C ILE A 285 4.26 -12.61 7.94
N TYR A 286 5.05 -12.56 6.85
CA TYR A 286 4.57 -12.04 5.57
C TYR A 286 3.33 -12.78 5.06
N LYS A 287 3.32 -14.12 5.13
CA LYS A 287 2.15 -14.93 4.70
C LYS A 287 0.92 -14.66 5.57
N GLN A 288 1.11 -14.42 6.87
CA GLN A 288 0.03 -14.07 7.78
C GLN A 288 -0.56 -12.70 7.43
N ASP A 289 0.27 -11.68 7.26
CA ASP A 289 -0.20 -10.32 6.92
C ASP A 289 -0.99 -10.31 5.60
N LYS A 290 -0.58 -11.14 4.63
CA LYS A 290 -1.31 -11.31 3.37
C LYS A 290 -2.68 -11.95 3.59
N LYS A 291 -2.74 -13.09 4.30
CA LYS A 291 -4.00 -13.79 4.59
C LYS A 291 -4.95 -12.97 5.46
N GLU A 292 -4.42 -12.13 6.34
CA GLU A 292 -5.22 -11.18 7.13
C GLU A 292 -5.82 -10.09 6.23
N GLY A 293 -5.04 -9.57 5.27
CA GLY A 293 -5.53 -8.67 4.22
C GLY A 293 -6.66 -9.30 3.38
N ASP A 294 -6.44 -10.53 2.89
CA ASP A 294 -7.45 -11.27 2.12
C ASP A 294 -8.75 -11.48 2.91
N PHE A 295 -8.64 -11.82 4.19
CA PHE A 295 -9.78 -12.00 5.09
C PHE A 295 -10.58 -10.70 5.28
N ARG A 296 -9.89 -9.57 5.51
CA ARG A 296 -10.52 -8.24 5.62
C ARG A 296 -11.20 -7.82 4.33
N PHE A 297 -10.55 -8.03 3.18
CA PHE A 297 -11.12 -7.74 1.87
C PHE A 297 -12.40 -8.55 1.61
N LYS A 298 -12.40 -9.84 1.98
CA LYS A 298 -13.59 -10.69 1.85
C LYS A 298 -14.76 -10.16 2.70
N HIS A 299 -14.50 -9.72 3.93
CA HIS A 299 -15.51 -9.07 4.77
C HIS A 299 -16.01 -7.76 4.19
N MET A 300 -15.12 -6.94 3.62
CA MET A 300 -15.52 -5.71 2.92
C MET A 300 -16.46 -6.01 1.75
N ASN A 301 -16.15 -7.02 0.94
CA ASN A 301 -17.00 -7.44 -0.17
C ASN A 301 -18.38 -7.94 0.28
N LEU A 302 -18.43 -8.68 1.39
CA LEU A 302 -19.70 -9.11 1.99
C LEU A 302 -20.53 -7.90 2.42
N ARG A 303 -19.92 -6.90 3.07
CA ARG A 303 -20.60 -5.67 3.50
C ARG A 303 -21.15 -4.88 2.30
N ILE A 304 -20.38 -4.75 1.22
CA ILE A 304 -20.82 -4.02 0.01
C ILE A 304 -21.99 -4.72 -0.68
N ASN A 305 -21.99 -6.05 -0.70
CA ASN A 305 -23.01 -6.85 -1.40
C ASN A 305 -24.03 -7.49 -0.45
N ALA A 306 -24.19 -6.95 0.76
CA ALA A 306 -24.99 -7.57 1.82
C ALA A 306 -26.44 -7.80 1.40
N GLU A 307 -27.04 -6.83 0.71
CA GLU A 307 -28.40 -6.91 0.20
C GLU A 307 -28.57 -8.03 -0.83
N SER A 308 -27.68 -8.12 -1.83
CA SER A 308 -27.71 -9.19 -2.82
C SER A 308 -27.53 -10.57 -2.19
N ILE A 309 -26.62 -10.69 -1.22
CA ILE A 309 -26.38 -11.95 -0.50
C ILE A 309 -27.63 -12.36 0.29
N ALA A 310 -28.31 -11.39 0.92
CA ALA A 310 -29.55 -11.60 1.64
C ALA A 310 -30.70 -12.04 0.72
N PHE A 311 -30.83 -11.45 -0.48
CA PHE A 311 -31.83 -11.90 -1.46
C PHE A 311 -31.65 -13.36 -1.89
N TYR A 312 -30.41 -13.85 -1.93
CA TYR A 312 -30.13 -15.26 -2.23
C TYR A 312 -30.27 -16.19 -1.01
N ASP A 313 -30.58 -15.66 0.18
CA ASP A 313 -30.56 -16.40 1.46
C ASP A 313 -29.28 -17.23 1.65
N SER A 314 -28.16 -16.72 1.12
CA SER A 314 -26.90 -17.47 0.97
C SER A 314 -25.98 -17.40 2.19
N SER A 315 -26.53 -17.03 3.35
CA SER A 315 -25.80 -16.78 4.60
C SER A 315 -24.91 -17.96 5.03
N GLN A 316 -25.41 -19.19 4.95
CA GLN A 316 -24.65 -20.38 5.31
C GLN A 316 -23.48 -20.67 4.36
N SER A 317 -23.68 -20.41 3.06
CA SER A 317 -22.62 -20.57 2.05
C SER A 317 -21.48 -19.58 2.29
N GLU A 318 -21.83 -18.32 2.53
CA GLU A 318 -20.85 -17.28 2.86
C GLU A 318 -20.17 -17.53 4.21
N LEU A 319 -20.88 -18.04 5.23
CA LEU A 319 -20.29 -18.46 6.50
C LEU A 319 -19.23 -19.54 6.28
N ASN A 320 -19.53 -20.58 5.49
CA ASN A 320 -18.58 -21.66 5.20
C ASN A 320 -17.32 -21.12 4.48
N LYS A 321 -17.51 -20.28 3.47
CA LYS A 321 -16.40 -19.64 2.75
C LYS A 321 -15.58 -18.73 3.66
N MET A 322 -16.20 -17.99 4.58
CA MET A 322 -15.49 -17.15 5.55
C MET A 322 -14.67 -17.98 6.53
N ASN A 323 -15.28 -19.01 7.10
CA ASN A 323 -14.61 -19.91 8.04
C ASN A 323 -13.44 -20.65 7.39
N GLN A 324 -13.52 -21.01 6.10
CA GLN A 324 -12.37 -21.56 5.36
C GLN A 324 -11.20 -20.58 5.31
N THR A 325 -11.46 -19.32 4.91
CA THR A 325 -10.42 -18.28 4.82
C THR A 325 -9.84 -17.96 6.21
N PHE A 326 -10.68 -17.94 7.24
CA PHE A 326 -10.25 -17.75 8.62
C PHE A 326 -9.41 -18.92 9.14
N ASN A 327 -9.79 -20.17 8.84
CA ASN A 327 -9.02 -21.35 9.23
C ASN A 327 -7.63 -21.39 8.57
N GLU A 328 -7.50 -20.95 7.31
CA GLU A 328 -6.20 -20.78 6.67
C GLU A 328 -5.32 -19.75 7.41
N LEU A 329 -5.91 -18.60 7.79
CA LEU A 329 -5.23 -17.58 8.59
C LEU A 329 -4.82 -18.12 9.97
N LEU A 330 -5.70 -18.85 10.65
CA LEU A 330 -5.43 -19.47 11.95
C LEU A 330 -4.28 -20.48 11.86
N ASN A 331 -4.28 -21.36 10.86
CA ASN A 331 -3.23 -22.35 10.67
C ASN A 331 -1.84 -21.70 10.52
N ILE A 332 -1.76 -20.59 9.78
CA ILE A 332 -0.52 -19.82 9.63
C ILE A 332 -0.15 -19.13 10.95
N SER A 333 -1.13 -18.56 11.65
CA SER A 333 -0.93 -17.89 12.95
C SER A 333 -0.41 -18.86 14.02
N TYR A 334 -0.94 -20.08 14.09
CA TYR A 334 -0.43 -21.14 14.97
C TYR A 334 0.99 -21.55 14.59
N ARG A 335 1.27 -21.74 13.30
CA ARG A 335 2.64 -22.05 12.82
C ARG A 335 3.62 -20.94 13.17
N ARG A 336 3.22 -19.66 13.08
CA ARG A 336 4.04 -18.52 13.53
C ARG A 336 4.35 -18.63 15.01
N ASN A 337 3.31 -18.78 15.84
CA ASN A 337 3.44 -18.80 17.28
C ASN A 337 4.37 -19.93 17.77
N TRP A 338 4.27 -21.12 17.16
CA TRP A 338 5.16 -22.24 17.46
C TRP A 338 6.63 -21.96 17.13
N LYS A 339 6.90 -21.32 15.98
CA LYS A 339 8.28 -20.94 15.62
C LYS A 339 8.82 -19.83 16.52
N GLU A 340 7.97 -18.87 16.88
CA GLU A 340 8.31 -17.78 17.78
C GLU A 340 8.65 -18.28 19.20
N LEU A 341 7.94 -19.30 19.69
CA LEU A 341 8.24 -19.93 20.97
C LEU A 341 9.66 -20.51 21.00
N MET A 342 10.05 -21.25 19.94
CA MET A 342 11.40 -21.80 19.85
C MET A 342 12.46 -20.70 19.80
N LEU A 343 12.22 -19.64 19.02
CA LEU A 343 13.13 -18.51 18.97
C LEU A 343 13.29 -17.84 20.35
N LYS A 344 12.16 -17.53 21.03
CA LYS A 344 12.16 -16.90 22.35
C LYS A 344 12.85 -17.78 23.40
N LEU A 345 12.69 -19.10 23.32
CA LEU A 345 13.38 -20.04 24.21
C LEU A 345 14.91 -19.86 24.11
N PHE A 346 15.47 -19.90 22.90
CA PHE A 346 16.92 -19.78 22.71
C PHE A 346 17.45 -18.37 23.03
N ILE A 347 16.70 -17.32 22.72
CA ILE A 347 17.04 -15.95 23.13
C ILE A 347 17.10 -15.85 24.67
N ASN A 348 16.11 -16.38 25.37
CA ASN A 348 16.08 -16.33 26.84
C ASN A 348 17.21 -17.18 27.45
N LEU A 349 17.48 -18.37 26.90
CA LEU A 349 18.63 -19.19 27.32
C LEU A 349 19.94 -18.41 27.17
N SER A 350 20.14 -17.71 26.04
CA SER A 350 21.30 -16.83 25.81
C SER A 350 21.43 -15.74 26.88
N GLN A 351 20.34 -15.18 27.38
CA GLN A 351 20.42 -14.16 28.43
C GLN A 351 20.84 -14.77 29.78
N TYR A 352 20.25 -15.90 30.17
CA TYR A 352 20.55 -16.55 31.45
C TYR A 352 21.97 -17.14 31.49
N PHE A 353 22.41 -17.82 30.43
CA PHE A 353 23.80 -18.31 30.33
C PHE A 353 24.80 -17.15 30.29
N GLY A 354 24.41 -16.00 29.73
CA GLY A 354 25.26 -14.82 29.70
C GLY A 354 25.54 -14.23 31.07
N GLY A 355 24.53 -14.24 31.96
CA GLY A 355 24.71 -13.85 33.36
C GLY A 355 25.72 -14.73 34.09
N ILE A 356 25.73 -16.04 33.82
CA ILE A 356 26.67 -16.99 34.42
C ILE A 356 28.09 -16.80 33.85
N LEU A 357 28.21 -16.60 32.53
CA LEU A 357 29.50 -16.37 31.87
C LEU A 357 30.26 -15.20 32.49
N ALA A 358 29.57 -14.11 32.84
CA ALA A 358 30.19 -12.94 33.47
C ALA A 358 30.97 -13.32 34.74
N TYR A 359 30.44 -14.21 35.58
CA TYR A 359 31.14 -14.65 36.79
C TYR A 359 32.30 -15.61 36.48
N PHE A 360 32.14 -16.52 35.51
CA PHE A 360 33.24 -17.43 35.12
C PHE A 360 34.46 -16.70 34.57
N VAL A 361 34.25 -15.66 33.77
CA VAL A 361 35.37 -14.89 33.22
C VAL A 361 36.12 -14.13 34.31
N LEU A 362 35.40 -13.63 35.32
CA LEU A 362 36.01 -12.96 36.47
C LEU A 362 36.71 -13.93 37.43
N ALA A 363 36.29 -15.20 37.46
CA ALA A 363 36.92 -16.22 38.29
C ALA A 363 38.41 -16.39 37.94
N ILE A 364 38.78 -16.28 36.66
CA ILE A 364 40.17 -16.47 36.20
C ILE A 364 41.15 -15.55 36.96
N PRO A 365 41.06 -14.21 36.89
CA PRO A 365 42.02 -13.34 37.57
C PRO A 365 41.95 -13.43 39.11
N ILE A 366 40.78 -13.75 39.68
CA ILE A 366 40.63 -13.95 41.13
C ILE A 366 41.40 -15.20 41.59
N PHE A 367 41.24 -16.34 40.89
CA PHE A 367 41.92 -17.58 41.25
C PHE A 367 43.40 -17.61 40.82
N THR A 368 43.84 -16.72 39.92
CA THR A 368 45.26 -16.53 39.61
C THR A 368 45.95 -15.50 40.52
N HIS A 369 45.34 -15.17 41.66
CA HIS A 369 45.93 -14.31 42.70
C HIS A 369 46.29 -12.88 42.25
N VAL A 370 45.66 -12.36 41.19
CA VAL A 370 45.95 -11.00 40.65
C VAL A 370 45.36 -9.89 41.52
N TYR A 371 44.37 -10.21 42.36
CA TYR A 371 43.66 -9.26 43.22
C TYR A 371 43.85 -9.53 44.71
N ASP A 372 44.88 -10.28 45.11
CA ASP A 372 45.11 -10.63 46.52
C ASP A 372 45.38 -9.40 47.41
N ASP A 373 45.87 -8.30 46.82
CA ASP A 373 46.11 -7.01 47.50
C ASP A 373 44.82 -6.19 47.75
N TYR A 374 43.67 -6.60 47.20
CA TYR A 374 42.41 -5.88 47.37
C TYR A 374 41.72 -6.27 48.68
N SER A 375 41.12 -5.28 49.34
CA SER A 375 40.26 -5.57 50.49
C SER A 375 39.04 -6.42 50.06
N PRO A 376 38.50 -7.29 50.94
CA PRO A 376 37.30 -8.07 50.62
C PRO A 376 36.11 -7.20 50.18
N THR A 377 36.02 -5.96 50.65
CA THR A 377 34.94 -5.02 50.34
C THR A 377 35.12 -4.39 48.96
N ASP A 378 36.36 -4.02 48.60
CA ASP A 378 36.71 -3.54 47.26
C ASP A 378 36.57 -4.65 46.21
N LEU A 379 36.91 -5.89 46.57
CA LEU A 379 36.74 -7.07 45.72
C LEU A 379 35.26 -7.33 45.44
N ALA A 380 34.38 -7.26 46.46
CA ALA A 380 32.94 -7.39 46.28
C ALA A 380 32.35 -6.29 45.37
N GLN A 381 32.80 -5.04 45.54
CA GLN A 381 32.41 -3.94 44.66
C GLN A 381 32.88 -4.17 43.21
N LEU A 382 34.09 -4.67 43.02
CA LEU A 382 34.65 -4.98 41.70
C LEU A 382 33.86 -6.10 41.00
N ILE A 383 33.54 -7.18 41.71
CA ILE A 383 32.70 -8.28 41.18
C ILE A 383 31.35 -7.74 40.69
N SER A 384 30.67 -6.95 41.52
CA SER A 384 29.34 -6.42 41.20
C SER A 384 29.38 -5.46 40.00
N ASN A 385 30.34 -4.53 39.97
CA ASN A 385 30.51 -3.59 38.87
C ASN A 385 30.88 -4.31 37.55
N TYR A 386 31.71 -5.34 37.61
CA TYR A 386 32.09 -6.12 36.44
C TYR A 386 30.92 -6.95 35.92
N SER A 387 30.21 -7.64 36.81
CA SER A 387 29.02 -8.42 36.48
C SER A 387 27.97 -7.56 35.77
N PHE A 388 27.68 -6.35 36.28
CA PHE A 388 26.79 -5.39 35.62
C PHE A 388 27.28 -5.04 34.20
N LYS A 389 28.56 -4.66 34.04
CA LYS A 389 29.11 -4.27 32.72
C LYS A 389 29.04 -5.41 31.70
N CYS A 390 29.37 -6.64 32.10
CA CYS A 390 29.28 -7.82 31.24
C CYS A 390 27.83 -8.17 30.89
N GLN A 391 26.94 -8.19 31.89
CA GLN A 391 25.53 -8.49 31.66
C GLN A 391 24.87 -7.45 30.76
N TYR A 392 25.23 -6.17 30.92
CA TYR A 392 24.76 -5.10 30.06
C TYR A 392 25.29 -5.23 28.62
N LEU A 393 26.57 -5.60 28.45
CA LEU A 393 27.15 -5.86 27.13
C LEU A 393 26.45 -7.04 26.42
N ILE A 394 26.16 -8.12 27.15
CA ILE A 394 25.41 -9.27 26.61
C ILE A 394 23.96 -8.89 26.28
N TYR A 395 23.33 -8.06 27.12
CA TYR A 395 22.01 -7.50 26.85
C TYR A 395 22.00 -6.69 25.55
N LEU A 396 22.99 -5.83 25.30
CA LEU A 396 23.11 -5.05 24.06
C LEU A 396 23.25 -5.96 22.83
N PHE A 397 24.08 -7.00 22.93
CA PHE A 397 24.23 -8.00 21.86
C PHE A 397 22.93 -8.77 21.60
N THR A 398 22.18 -9.11 22.64
CA THR A 398 20.87 -9.76 22.50
C THR A 398 19.85 -8.80 21.88
N ARG A 399 19.88 -7.53 22.26
CA ARG A 399 19.01 -6.49 21.70
C ARG A 399 19.28 -6.26 20.21
N LEU A 400 20.54 -6.35 19.76
CA LEU A 400 20.88 -6.33 18.34
C LEU A 400 20.22 -7.49 17.56
N TYR A 401 19.98 -8.63 18.20
CA TYR A 401 19.25 -9.74 17.59
C TYR A 401 17.78 -9.42 17.38
N ASP A 402 17.11 -8.84 18.38
CA ASP A 402 15.70 -8.44 18.26
C ASP A 402 15.49 -7.45 17.11
N ILE A 403 16.46 -6.54 16.90
CA ILE A 403 16.48 -5.63 15.76
C ILE A 403 16.47 -6.37 14.42
N LEU A 404 17.11 -7.54 14.28
CA LEU A 404 17.15 -8.26 12.99
C LEU A 404 15.75 -8.67 12.50
N ASN A 405 14.86 -9.02 13.43
CA ASN A 405 13.46 -9.32 13.11
C ASN A 405 12.73 -8.06 12.62
N GLU A 406 12.94 -6.93 13.30
CA GLU A 406 12.33 -5.67 12.91
C GLU A 406 12.93 -5.10 11.61
N ILE A 407 14.24 -5.28 11.33
CA ILE A 407 14.88 -4.94 10.05
C ILE A 407 14.21 -5.72 8.92
N SER A 408 13.92 -7.01 9.12
CA SER A 408 13.23 -7.82 8.11
C SER A 408 11.85 -7.23 7.76
N SER A 409 11.13 -6.70 8.76
CA SER A 409 9.89 -5.94 8.56
C SER A 409 10.12 -4.63 7.81
N ILE A 410 11.15 -3.85 8.16
CA ILE A 410 11.51 -2.61 7.44
C ILE A 410 11.81 -2.90 5.98
N VAL A 411 12.61 -3.93 5.67
CA VAL A 411 12.97 -4.32 4.30
C VAL A 411 11.71 -4.68 3.51
N GLY A 412 10.82 -5.50 4.09
CA GLY A 412 9.56 -5.88 3.47
C GLY A 412 8.64 -4.68 3.18
N ASN A 413 8.41 -3.84 4.19
CA ASN A 413 7.52 -2.67 4.07
C ASN A 413 8.11 -1.59 3.16
N THR A 414 9.43 -1.36 3.22
CA THR A 414 10.13 -0.40 2.34
C THR A 414 10.06 -0.86 0.89
N LYS A 415 10.23 -2.16 0.62
CA LYS A 415 10.06 -2.69 -0.74
C LYS A 415 8.63 -2.46 -1.24
N ARG A 416 7.61 -2.82 -0.46
CA ARG A 416 6.20 -2.65 -0.86
C ARG A 416 5.79 -1.20 -1.07
N VAL A 417 6.19 -0.30 -0.17
CA VAL A 417 5.93 1.15 -0.28
C VAL A 417 6.73 1.74 -1.43
N GLY A 418 7.99 1.36 -1.58
CA GLY A 418 8.88 1.82 -2.64
C GLY A 418 8.42 1.42 -4.05
N GLU A 419 7.95 0.17 -4.21
CA GLU A 419 7.30 -0.32 -5.43
C GLU A 419 6.05 0.49 -5.77
N LEU A 420 5.19 0.75 -4.77
CA LEU A 420 3.98 1.56 -4.95
C LEU A 420 4.35 2.98 -5.42
N MET A 421 5.31 3.62 -4.77
CA MET A 421 5.79 4.95 -5.16
C MET A 421 6.34 4.94 -6.59
N GLU A 422 7.16 3.95 -6.95
CA GLU A 422 7.75 3.84 -8.29
C GLU A 422 6.69 3.65 -9.37
N LYS A 423 5.70 2.76 -9.15
CA LYS A 423 4.60 2.59 -10.10
C LYS A 423 3.79 3.87 -10.28
N MET A 424 3.47 4.58 -9.19
CA MET A 424 2.76 5.85 -9.27
C MET A 424 3.56 6.91 -10.05
N THR A 425 4.86 7.03 -9.79
CA THR A 425 5.73 7.96 -10.53
C THR A 425 5.82 7.59 -12.01
N ASN A 426 5.95 6.30 -12.35
CA ASN A 426 6.00 5.84 -13.74
C ASN A 426 4.71 6.14 -14.49
N ASN A 427 3.56 5.90 -13.86
CA ASN A 427 2.25 6.23 -14.43
C ASN A 427 2.09 7.74 -14.65
N ILE A 428 2.54 8.58 -13.72
CA ILE A 428 2.54 10.04 -13.89
C ILE A 428 3.38 10.44 -15.10
N ASN A 429 4.60 9.90 -15.21
CA ASN A 429 5.50 10.16 -16.34
C ASN A 429 4.96 9.65 -17.68
N GLN A 430 4.22 8.54 -17.69
CA GLN A 430 3.53 8.05 -18.88
C GLN A 430 2.35 8.97 -19.23
N SER A 431 1.54 9.34 -18.24
CA SER A 431 0.37 10.22 -18.45
C SER A 431 0.75 11.58 -19.04
N SER A 432 1.85 12.19 -18.59
CA SER A 432 2.33 13.47 -19.12
C SER A 432 2.76 13.37 -20.59
N ARG A 433 3.28 12.21 -21.04
CA ARG A 433 3.56 11.94 -22.47
C ARG A 433 2.28 11.77 -23.29
N TYR A 434 1.21 11.23 -22.72
CA TYR A 434 -0.08 11.08 -23.42
C TYR A 434 -0.89 12.37 -23.45
N ASP A 435 -0.86 13.20 -22.41
CA ASP A 435 -1.51 14.50 -22.43
C ASP A 435 -0.83 15.44 -23.44
N GLN A 436 0.48 15.29 -23.71
CA GLN A 436 1.14 15.94 -24.84
C GLN A 436 0.63 15.47 -26.23
N LYS A 437 0.00 14.29 -26.34
CA LYS A 437 -0.63 13.80 -27.58
C LYS A 437 -2.07 14.29 -27.75
N LYS A 438 -2.72 14.81 -26.71
CA LYS A 438 -3.99 15.52 -26.84
C LYS A 438 -3.69 16.92 -27.38
N LEU A 439 -3.59 17.02 -28.70
CA LEU A 439 -3.54 18.31 -29.36
C LEU A 439 -4.89 18.98 -29.17
N ILE A 440 -4.91 20.08 -28.40
CA ILE A 440 -6.03 21.01 -28.36
C ILE A 440 -5.86 21.89 -29.59
N ASP A 441 -6.70 21.66 -30.60
CA ASP A 441 -6.82 22.57 -31.74
C ASP A 441 -8.09 23.39 -31.49
N HIS A 442 -7.97 24.72 -31.39
CA HIS A 442 -9.15 25.57 -31.23
C HIS A 442 -9.76 25.81 -32.61
N GLN A 443 -10.47 24.81 -33.13
CA GLN A 443 -11.40 24.97 -34.24
C GLN A 443 -12.81 25.06 -33.68
N ASP A 444 -13.52 26.13 -34.01
CA ASP A 444 -14.79 26.47 -33.35
C ASP A 444 -15.96 25.53 -33.68
N ASP A 445 -15.83 24.67 -34.70
CA ASP A 445 -16.95 23.85 -35.19
C ASP A 445 -17.03 22.44 -34.57
N PHE A 446 -15.95 21.92 -33.96
CA PHE A 446 -15.87 20.53 -33.51
C PHE A 446 -15.74 20.41 -31.99
N CYS A 447 -16.12 19.25 -31.44
CA CYS A 447 -15.86 18.88 -30.04
C CYS A 447 -14.74 17.83 -29.94
N LEU A 448 -14.83 16.80 -30.78
CA LEU A 448 -13.98 15.61 -30.74
C LEU A 448 -13.75 15.08 -32.15
N GLN A 449 -12.53 14.62 -32.44
CA GLN A 449 -12.23 13.87 -33.65
C GLN A 449 -11.43 12.61 -33.34
N LEU A 450 -11.86 11.50 -33.94
CA LEU A 450 -11.17 10.22 -33.95
C LEU A 450 -10.57 10.01 -35.34
N GLU A 451 -9.26 9.78 -35.41
CA GLU A 451 -8.52 9.51 -36.66
C GLU A 451 -7.82 8.16 -36.60
N ASN A 452 -8.12 7.27 -37.55
CA ASN A 452 -7.59 5.91 -37.65
C ASN A 452 -7.65 5.14 -36.32
N PHE A 453 -8.71 5.37 -35.56
CA PHE A 453 -8.82 4.90 -34.18
C PHE A 453 -9.14 3.41 -34.13
N THR A 454 -8.24 2.61 -33.56
CA THR A 454 -8.45 1.16 -33.37
C THR A 454 -8.41 0.83 -31.89
N LEU A 455 -9.52 0.32 -31.36
CA LEU A 455 -9.71 0.04 -29.95
C LEU A 455 -9.44 -1.42 -29.62
N GLN A 456 -8.64 -1.69 -28.59
CA GLN A 456 -8.27 -3.03 -28.16
C GLN A 456 -8.57 -3.23 -26.67
N ILE A 457 -8.89 -4.48 -26.29
CA ILE A 457 -8.91 -4.86 -24.88
C ILE A 457 -7.46 -4.85 -24.36
N PRO A 458 -7.19 -4.29 -23.18
CA PRO A 458 -5.85 -4.21 -22.57
C PRO A 458 -5.30 -5.55 -22.05
N ASP A 459 -6.04 -6.65 -22.24
CA ASP A 459 -5.63 -7.99 -21.85
C ASP A 459 -4.50 -8.50 -22.78
N ALA A 460 -3.74 -9.50 -22.34
CA ALA A 460 -2.61 -10.09 -23.07
C ALA A 460 -2.96 -10.52 -24.51
N LYS A 461 -4.24 -10.83 -24.77
CA LYS A 461 -4.77 -11.22 -26.09
C LYS A 461 -5.04 -10.05 -27.03
N ARG A 462 -5.02 -8.80 -26.54
CA ARG A 462 -5.27 -7.55 -27.28
C ARG A 462 -6.40 -7.65 -28.31
N LYS A 463 -7.53 -8.22 -27.89
CA LYS A 463 -8.68 -8.41 -28.78
C LYS A 463 -9.18 -7.05 -29.28
N VAL A 464 -9.16 -6.87 -30.60
CA VAL A 464 -9.67 -5.65 -31.23
C VAL A 464 -11.19 -5.60 -31.12
N LEU A 465 -11.72 -4.49 -30.62
CA LEU A 465 -13.16 -4.20 -30.50
C LEU A 465 -13.68 -3.43 -31.73
N VAL A 466 -12.93 -2.42 -32.16
CA VAL A 466 -13.25 -1.60 -33.35
C VAL A 466 -11.97 -1.30 -34.12
N LYS A 467 -12.01 -1.34 -35.45
CA LYS A 467 -10.90 -1.02 -36.33
C LYS A 467 -11.14 0.29 -37.09
N ASN A 468 -10.08 1.10 -37.22
CA ASN A 468 -10.01 2.28 -38.10
C ASN A 468 -11.25 3.20 -38.04
N LEU A 469 -11.71 3.51 -36.83
CA LEU A 469 -12.78 4.46 -36.57
C LEU A 469 -12.32 5.87 -36.92
N ASN A 470 -12.98 6.46 -37.92
CA ASN A 470 -12.81 7.84 -38.33
C ASN A 470 -14.14 8.54 -38.11
N PHE A 471 -14.20 9.43 -37.12
CA PHE A 471 -15.44 10.09 -36.73
C PHE A 471 -15.15 11.52 -36.26
N LYS A 472 -15.93 12.48 -36.74
CA LYS A 472 -15.86 13.89 -36.35
C LYS A 472 -17.17 14.27 -35.69
N PHE A 473 -17.10 14.78 -34.46
CA PHE A 473 -18.25 15.25 -33.71
C PHE A 473 -18.31 16.77 -33.78
N LYS A 474 -19.37 17.34 -34.36
CA LYS A 474 -19.56 18.79 -34.43
C LYS A 474 -20.29 19.33 -33.21
N ARG A 475 -20.08 20.61 -32.91
CA ARG A 475 -20.89 21.32 -31.89
C ARG A 475 -22.34 21.39 -32.34
N GLY A 476 -23.27 21.16 -31.42
CA GLY A 476 -24.72 21.13 -31.64
C GLY A 476 -25.26 19.82 -32.21
N GLU A 477 -24.42 18.86 -32.59
CA GLU A 477 -24.84 17.52 -32.99
C GLU A 477 -24.98 16.61 -31.75
N ASN A 478 -26.00 15.76 -31.75
CA ASN A 478 -26.21 14.72 -30.74
C ASN A 478 -26.05 13.34 -31.39
N VAL A 479 -25.17 12.53 -30.82
CA VAL A 479 -24.77 11.23 -31.39
C VAL A 479 -25.20 10.09 -30.49
N LEU A 480 -25.96 9.16 -31.04
CA LEU A 480 -26.32 7.91 -30.39
C LEU A 480 -25.27 6.84 -30.72
N ILE A 481 -24.71 6.20 -29.70
CA ILE A 481 -23.92 4.98 -29.88
C ILE A 481 -24.80 3.77 -29.62
N SER A 482 -24.98 2.94 -30.65
CA SER A 482 -25.77 1.72 -30.60
C SER A 482 -24.95 0.49 -30.99
N GLY A 483 -25.44 -0.70 -30.62
CA GLY A 483 -24.78 -1.97 -30.93
C GLY A 483 -25.08 -3.04 -29.87
N ARG A 484 -24.66 -4.28 -30.12
CA ARG A 484 -24.88 -5.39 -29.17
C ARG A 484 -24.13 -5.18 -27.85
N SER A 485 -24.57 -5.84 -26.79
CA SER A 485 -23.82 -5.86 -25.52
C SER A 485 -22.42 -6.47 -25.74
N GLY A 486 -21.39 -5.84 -25.16
CA GLY A 486 -20.00 -6.30 -25.29
C GLY A 486 -19.26 -5.93 -26.58
N CYS A 487 -19.83 -5.10 -27.47
CA CYS A 487 -19.14 -4.66 -28.70
C CYS A 487 -18.10 -3.54 -28.46
N GLY A 488 -18.02 -2.97 -27.25
CA GLY A 488 -17.01 -1.97 -26.89
C GLY A 488 -17.50 -0.52 -26.77
N LYS A 489 -18.81 -0.26 -26.60
CA LYS A 489 -19.38 1.09 -26.43
C LYS A 489 -18.80 1.84 -25.23
N THR A 490 -18.96 1.29 -24.02
CA THR A 490 -18.37 1.83 -22.79
C THR A 490 -16.83 1.87 -22.85
N SER A 491 -16.23 0.93 -23.58
CA SER A 491 -14.79 0.91 -23.83
C SER A 491 -14.30 2.08 -24.69
N LEU A 492 -15.06 2.50 -25.69
CA LEU A 492 -14.78 3.72 -26.47
C LEU A 492 -14.83 4.95 -25.54
N PHE A 493 -15.84 5.01 -24.68
CA PHE A 493 -15.96 6.07 -23.65
C PHE A 493 -14.78 6.09 -22.67
N ARG A 494 -14.26 4.92 -22.27
CA ARG A 494 -13.04 4.82 -21.46
C ARG A 494 -11.81 5.34 -22.22
N ALA A 495 -11.71 5.09 -23.52
CA ALA A 495 -10.60 5.61 -24.32
C ALA A 495 -10.69 7.14 -24.49
N ILE A 496 -11.88 7.67 -24.80
CA ILE A 496 -12.12 9.12 -24.89
C ILE A 496 -11.87 9.79 -23.53
N SER A 497 -12.35 9.25 -22.42
CA SER A 497 -12.05 9.82 -21.10
C SER A 497 -10.59 9.66 -20.65
N GLY A 498 -9.72 9.04 -21.46
CA GLY A 498 -8.31 8.82 -21.16
C GLY A 498 -8.08 7.83 -20.02
N LEU A 499 -9.00 6.89 -19.82
CA LEU A 499 -8.88 5.77 -18.89
C LEU A 499 -8.30 4.52 -19.57
N TRP A 500 -8.50 4.38 -20.89
CA TRP A 500 -7.99 3.25 -21.68
C TRP A 500 -6.96 3.71 -22.69
N ASN A 501 -5.73 3.21 -22.55
CA ASN A 501 -4.60 3.57 -23.41
C ASN A 501 -4.29 2.49 -24.47
N SER A 502 -5.02 1.38 -24.48
CA SER A 502 -4.88 0.28 -25.46
C SER A 502 -5.61 0.58 -26.77
N TYR A 503 -5.19 1.65 -27.45
CA TYR A 503 -5.67 2.00 -28.78
C TYR A 503 -4.52 2.47 -29.69
N SER A 504 -4.73 2.39 -30.99
CA SER A 504 -3.89 3.05 -32.00
C SER A 504 -4.70 4.12 -32.74
N GLY A 505 -4.01 5.06 -33.39
CA GLY A 505 -4.63 6.24 -34.00
C GLY A 505 -4.52 7.48 -33.11
N GLN A 506 -5.30 8.52 -33.41
CA GLN A 506 -5.31 9.79 -32.67
C GLN A 506 -6.72 10.14 -32.19
N ILE A 507 -6.79 10.72 -30.99
CA ILE A 507 -7.98 11.38 -30.46
C ILE A 507 -7.63 12.88 -30.31
N ARG A 508 -8.34 13.75 -31.02
CA ARG A 508 -8.18 15.21 -30.93
C ARG A 508 -9.37 15.83 -30.21
N TYR A 509 -9.08 16.74 -29.30
CA TYR A 509 -10.08 17.49 -28.55
C TYR A 509 -10.05 18.93 -29.02
N PHE A 510 -11.24 19.52 -29.22
CA PHE A 510 -11.41 20.92 -29.63
C PHE A 510 -12.11 21.76 -28.54
N LEU A 511 -12.30 21.15 -27.37
CA LEU A 511 -12.87 21.75 -26.16
C LEU A 511 -11.89 21.58 -25.01
N ASP A 512 -11.94 22.51 -24.07
CA ASP A 512 -11.17 22.38 -22.84
C ASP A 512 -11.68 21.19 -22.01
N PRO A 513 -10.80 20.49 -21.27
CA PRO A 513 -11.22 19.37 -20.43
C PRO A 513 -12.32 19.70 -19.41
N ASN A 514 -12.41 20.97 -18.97
CA ASN A 514 -13.43 21.44 -18.03
C ASN A 514 -14.81 21.64 -18.68
N GLU A 515 -14.88 21.72 -20.01
CA GLU A 515 -16.13 21.89 -20.76
C GLU A 515 -16.77 20.55 -21.15
N ILE A 516 -16.03 19.45 -20.93
CA ILE A 516 -16.46 18.09 -21.22
C ILE A 516 -16.89 17.40 -19.93
N PHE A 517 -18.12 16.90 -19.88
CA PHE A 517 -18.63 16.15 -18.74
C PHE A 517 -18.82 14.68 -19.08
N PHE A 518 -18.38 13.79 -18.19
CA PHE A 518 -18.57 12.35 -18.33
C PHE A 518 -19.52 11.83 -17.26
N LEU A 519 -20.63 11.24 -17.69
CA LEU A 519 -21.58 10.57 -16.82
C LEU A 519 -21.46 9.04 -16.99
N PRO A 520 -20.82 8.32 -16.05
CA PRO A 520 -20.66 6.87 -16.12
C PRO A 520 -21.98 6.13 -15.89
N GLN A 521 -22.08 4.91 -16.42
CA GLN A 521 -23.19 3.98 -16.17
C GLN A 521 -23.44 3.77 -14.66
N ASN A 522 -22.37 3.50 -13.91
CA ASN A 522 -22.40 3.42 -12.46
C ASN A 522 -21.75 4.67 -11.87
N SER A 523 -22.59 5.61 -11.44
CA SER A 523 -22.14 6.86 -10.84
C SER A 523 -21.64 6.67 -9.40
N TYR A 524 -20.50 7.31 -9.11
CA TYR A 524 -19.94 7.37 -7.77
C TYR A 524 -20.69 8.40 -6.92
N PHE A 525 -20.97 8.06 -5.66
CA PHE A 525 -21.54 8.97 -4.66
C PHE A 525 -20.52 9.20 -3.57
N THR A 526 -20.30 10.46 -3.22
CA THR A 526 -19.30 10.86 -2.24
C THR A 526 -19.85 10.65 -0.82
N SER A 527 -18.98 10.63 0.20
CA SER A 527 -19.40 10.65 1.61
C SER A 527 -19.83 12.05 2.10
N GLY A 528 -20.10 12.99 1.20
CA GLY A 528 -20.49 14.37 1.51
C GLY A 528 -21.99 14.59 1.61
N SER A 529 -22.40 15.86 1.66
CA SER A 529 -23.80 16.27 1.72
C SER A 529 -24.54 16.04 0.40
N LEU A 530 -25.85 16.31 0.38
CA LEU A 530 -26.65 16.24 -0.85
C LEU A 530 -26.15 17.24 -1.91
N LEU A 531 -25.73 18.44 -1.48
CA LEU A 531 -25.05 19.41 -2.35
C LEU A 531 -23.77 18.84 -2.95
N ASP A 532 -22.94 18.15 -2.16
CA ASP A 532 -21.71 17.54 -2.65
C ASP A 532 -21.99 16.42 -3.67
N GLN A 533 -23.16 15.77 -3.61
CA GLN A 533 -23.55 14.79 -4.63
C GLN A 533 -23.86 15.44 -5.97
N ILE A 534 -24.44 16.64 -5.98
CA ILE A 534 -24.87 17.34 -7.21
C ILE A 534 -23.72 18.17 -7.79
N SER A 535 -22.92 18.80 -6.93
CA SER A 535 -21.78 19.63 -7.35
C SER A 535 -20.57 18.81 -7.78
N TYR A 536 -20.51 17.51 -7.46
CA TYR A 536 -19.42 16.63 -7.91
C TYR A 536 -19.25 16.67 -9.44
N PRO A 537 -18.04 16.88 -9.97
CA PRO A 537 -16.72 16.81 -9.31
C PRO A 537 -16.15 18.13 -8.75
N ALA A 538 -16.87 19.26 -8.81
CA ALA A 538 -16.38 20.53 -8.28
C ALA A 538 -16.28 20.53 -6.74
N GLN A 539 -15.30 21.26 -6.20
CA GLN A 539 -15.12 21.43 -4.76
C GLN A 539 -15.99 22.58 -4.21
N ARG A 540 -16.52 22.38 -3.00
CA ARG A 540 -17.44 23.29 -2.31
C ARG A 540 -16.93 24.73 -2.18
N GLN A 541 -15.61 24.95 -2.11
CA GLN A 541 -15.00 26.28 -1.96
C GLN A 541 -15.25 27.22 -3.15
N ASN A 542 -15.64 26.70 -4.32
CA ASN A 542 -15.90 27.48 -5.53
C ASN A 542 -17.38 27.87 -5.70
N LEU A 543 -18.24 27.59 -4.72
CA LEU A 543 -19.69 27.65 -4.90
C LEU A 543 -20.31 28.85 -4.17
N GLY A 544 -20.98 29.73 -4.91
CA GLY A 544 -21.84 30.76 -4.33
C GLY A 544 -23.14 30.17 -3.78
N ASN A 545 -23.62 30.69 -2.65
CA ASN A 545 -24.89 30.31 -2.02
C ASN A 545 -26.14 30.50 -2.91
N GLU A 546 -26.00 31.14 -4.08
CA GLU A 546 -27.07 31.44 -5.03
C GLU A 546 -27.64 30.22 -5.78
N SER A 547 -26.96 29.07 -5.76
CA SER A 547 -27.38 27.86 -6.50
C SER A 547 -28.42 27.00 -5.78
N SER A 548 -28.55 27.15 -4.45
CA SER A 548 -29.45 26.35 -3.60
C SER A 548 -30.93 26.32 -4.04
N PRO A 549 -31.58 27.44 -4.42
CA PRO A 549 -32.99 27.41 -4.82
C PRO A 549 -33.24 26.61 -6.11
N LYS A 550 -32.37 26.75 -7.11
CA LYS A 550 -32.46 25.96 -8.36
C LYS A 550 -32.26 24.47 -8.12
N ILE A 551 -31.38 24.11 -7.19
CA ILE A 551 -31.17 22.70 -6.83
C ILE A 551 -32.44 22.11 -6.21
N ILE A 552 -33.12 22.85 -5.34
CA ILE A 552 -34.38 22.42 -4.72
C ILE A 552 -35.47 22.24 -5.77
N GLU A 553 -35.56 23.18 -6.73
CA GLU A 553 -36.48 23.09 -7.87
C GLU A 553 -36.22 21.83 -8.71
N TRP A 554 -34.96 21.58 -9.11
CA TRP A 554 -34.60 20.35 -9.83
C TRP A 554 -34.88 19.09 -9.01
N LEU A 555 -34.60 19.09 -7.70
CA LEU A 555 -34.94 17.95 -6.85
C LEU A 555 -36.45 17.68 -6.85
N ALA A 556 -37.29 18.72 -6.90
CA ALA A 556 -38.74 18.57 -7.01
C ALA A 556 -39.17 18.00 -8.38
N GLU A 557 -38.68 18.58 -9.47
CA GLU A 557 -39.04 18.16 -10.83
C GLU A 557 -38.63 16.72 -11.16
N PHE A 558 -37.48 16.28 -10.65
CA PHE A 558 -37.00 14.90 -10.84
C PHE A 558 -37.55 13.92 -9.79
N GLY A 559 -38.50 14.34 -8.94
CA GLY A 559 -39.14 13.47 -7.95
C GLY A 559 -38.19 12.99 -6.85
N LEU A 560 -37.22 13.83 -6.47
CA LEU A 560 -36.21 13.61 -5.45
C LEU A 560 -36.44 14.45 -4.17
N SER A 561 -37.59 15.11 -4.03
CA SER A 561 -37.92 15.95 -2.87
C SER A 561 -37.77 15.25 -1.52
N HIS A 562 -38.08 13.96 -1.46
CA HIS A 562 -37.95 13.17 -0.22
C HIS A 562 -36.48 13.08 0.27
N LEU A 563 -35.49 13.29 -0.60
CA LEU A 563 -34.09 13.37 -0.19
C LEU A 563 -33.80 14.62 0.63
N LEU A 564 -34.53 15.72 0.39
CA LEU A 564 -34.46 16.94 1.19
C LEU A 564 -34.96 16.69 2.60
N GLU A 565 -36.08 15.97 2.75
CA GLU A 565 -36.63 15.61 4.07
C GLU A 565 -35.62 14.78 4.88
N ARG A 566 -34.92 13.83 4.23
CA ARG A 566 -33.87 13.01 4.87
C ARG A 566 -32.66 13.80 5.37
N VAL A 567 -32.41 14.99 4.83
CA VAL A 567 -31.31 15.88 5.25
C VAL A 567 -31.82 17.11 6.02
N ASN A 568 -33.05 17.05 6.55
CA ASN A 568 -33.69 18.15 7.28
C ASN A 568 -33.72 19.47 6.48
N SER A 569 -33.91 19.37 5.16
CA SER A 569 -33.89 20.48 4.19
C SER A 569 -32.56 21.26 4.13
N ASP A 570 -31.49 20.73 4.73
CA ASP A 570 -30.15 21.29 4.66
C ASP A 570 -29.31 20.54 3.63
N LEU A 571 -29.13 21.16 2.46
CA LEU A 571 -28.30 20.63 1.38
C LEU A 571 -26.82 20.44 1.77
N THR A 572 -26.36 21.13 2.81
CA THR A 572 -24.96 21.12 3.26
C THR A 572 -24.70 20.15 4.40
N TRP A 573 -25.76 19.65 5.04
CA TRP A 573 -25.68 18.65 6.11
C TRP A 573 -25.09 17.35 5.59
N VAL A 574 -24.09 16.83 6.29
CA VAL A 574 -23.40 15.59 5.93
C VAL A 574 -24.03 14.44 6.72
N PRO A 575 -24.72 13.51 6.05
CA PRO A 575 -25.29 12.36 6.73
C PRO A 575 -24.22 11.36 7.17
N GLU A 576 -24.52 10.59 8.23
CA GLU A 576 -23.68 9.45 8.65
C GLU A 576 -23.88 8.20 7.77
N PHE A 577 -24.98 8.15 7.01
CA PHE A 577 -25.29 7.04 6.12
C PHE A 577 -24.58 7.16 4.76
N ASN A 578 -24.45 6.03 4.06
CA ASN A 578 -23.89 6.01 2.72
C ASN A 578 -24.97 6.14 1.64
N TRP A 579 -24.91 7.21 0.84
CA TRP A 579 -25.80 7.45 -0.30
C TRP A 579 -25.92 6.27 -1.26
N SER A 580 -24.82 5.54 -1.51
CA SER A 580 -24.82 4.42 -2.45
C SER A 580 -25.68 3.24 -2.00
N LEU A 581 -25.94 3.10 -0.70
CA LEU A 581 -26.74 2.01 -0.11
C LEU A 581 -28.23 2.39 0.01
N ILE A 582 -28.55 3.67 0.13
CA ILE A 582 -29.94 4.13 0.32
C ILE A 582 -30.63 4.39 -1.01
N LEU A 583 -29.92 4.96 -1.98
CA LEU A 583 -30.52 5.37 -3.25
C LEU A 583 -30.79 4.15 -4.13
N SER A 584 -32.00 4.07 -4.67
CA SER A 584 -32.36 3.15 -5.75
C SER A 584 -31.58 3.47 -7.02
N ASN A 585 -31.48 2.51 -7.95
CA ASN A 585 -30.78 2.74 -9.22
C ASN A 585 -31.38 3.88 -10.05
N GLY A 586 -32.71 4.02 -10.06
CA GLY A 586 -33.39 5.14 -10.73
C GLY A 586 -33.12 6.49 -10.07
N GLU A 587 -33.06 6.55 -8.73
CA GLU A 587 -32.68 7.79 -8.01
C GLU A 587 -31.22 8.13 -8.22
N LYS A 588 -30.33 7.12 -8.24
CA LYS A 588 -28.91 7.32 -8.55
C LYS A 588 -28.73 7.95 -9.93
N GLN A 589 -29.46 7.49 -10.95
CA GLN A 589 -29.40 8.07 -12.28
C GLN A 589 -29.94 9.50 -12.32
N ARG A 590 -31.11 9.74 -11.71
CA ARG A 590 -31.71 11.09 -11.61
C ARG A 590 -30.77 12.08 -10.91
N LEU A 591 -30.25 11.72 -9.75
CA LEU A 591 -29.34 12.57 -8.97
C LEU A 591 -28.01 12.79 -9.69
N SER A 592 -27.50 11.79 -10.42
CA SER A 592 -26.27 11.94 -11.21
C SER A 592 -26.48 12.79 -12.45
N PHE A 593 -27.68 12.75 -13.06
CA PHE A 593 -28.06 13.65 -14.15
C PHE A 593 -28.11 15.12 -13.69
N LEU A 594 -28.54 15.39 -12.45
CA LEU A 594 -28.49 16.75 -11.89
C LEU A 594 -27.07 17.34 -11.88
N ARG A 595 -26.03 16.52 -11.86
CA ARG A 595 -24.64 16.98 -12.02
C ARG A 595 -24.42 17.64 -13.38
N VAL A 596 -24.98 17.06 -14.44
CA VAL A 596 -24.90 17.61 -15.80
C VAL A 596 -25.57 18.98 -15.86
N LEU A 597 -26.75 19.12 -15.25
CA LEU A 597 -27.48 20.40 -15.16
C LEU A 597 -26.74 21.45 -14.34
N TYR A 598 -26.09 21.01 -13.27
CA TYR A 598 -25.31 21.86 -12.39
C TYR A 598 -24.08 22.43 -13.11
N HIS A 599 -23.32 21.58 -13.80
CA HIS A 599 -22.07 21.98 -14.47
C HIS A 599 -22.27 22.64 -15.83
N LYS A 600 -23.42 22.42 -16.49
CA LYS A 600 -23.74 22.98 -17.82
C LYS A 600 -22.60 22.83 -18.84
N PRO A 601 -22.14 21.59 -19.11
CA PRO A 601 -21.04 21.36 -20.04
C PRO A 601 -21.42 21.70 -21.48
N LYS A 602 -20.43 22.06 -22.31
CA LYS A 602 -20.62 22.21 -23.76
C LYS A 602 -20.76 20.86 -24.45
N PHE A 603 -20.06 19.84 -23.92
CA PHE A 603 -20.09 18.49 -24.43
C PHE A 603 -20.25 17.45 -23.32
N ALA A 604 -21.23 16.56 -23.43
CA ALA A 604 -21.46 15.49 -22.45
C ALA A 604 -21.36 14.09 -23.08
N LEU A 605 -20.65 13.19 -22.39
CA LEU A 605 -20.58 11.75 -22.69
C LEU A 605 -21.46 11.01 -21.67
N LEU A 606 -22.55 10.40 -22.11
CA LEU A 606 -23.59 9.84 -21.25
C LEU A 606 -23.73 8.32 -21.43
N ASP A 607 -23.19 7.54 -20.49
CA ASP A 607 -23.15 6.08 -20.60
C ASP A 607 -24.39 5.46 -19.94
N GLU A 608 -25.36 4.99 -20.73
CA GLU A 608 -26.58 4.31 -20.26
C GLU A 608 -27.35 5.02 -19.13
N PHE A 609 -27.32 6.35 -19.14
CA PHE A 609 -27.80 7.20 -18.04
C PHE A 609 -29.32 7.13 -17.78
N THR A 610 -30.11 6.61 -18.73
CA THR A 610 -31.57 6.46 -18.60
C THR A 610 -32.04 4.99 -18.44
N SER A 611 -31.11 4.06 -18.22
CA SER A 611 -31.43 2.61 -18.21
C SER A 611 -32.37 2.17 -17.09
N SER A 612 -32.41 2.88 -15.96
CA SER A 612 -33.20 2.56 -14.75
C SER A 612 -34.25 3.64 -14.42
N VAL A 613 -34.56 4.54 -15.35
CA VAL A 613 -35.63 5.55 -15.19
C VAL A 613 -36.84 5.23 -16.05
N ASP A 614 -38.00 5.73 -15.62
CA ASP A 614 -39.25 5.66 -16.36
C ASP A 614 -39.21 6.56 -17.61
N GLN A 615 -40.14 6.33 -18.53
CA GLN A 615 -40.16 7.03 -19.82
C GLN A 615 -40.45 8.52 -19.69
N GLN A 616 -41.25 8.96 -18.71
CA GLN A 616 -41.57 10.38 -18.53
C GLN A 616 -40.33 11.14 -18.05
N THR A 617 -39.61 10.58 -17.06
CA THR A 617 -38.34 11.13 -16.61
C THR A 617 -37.27 11.10 -17.71
N GLU A 618 -37.20 10.04 -18.53
CA GLU A 618 -36.28 9.96 -19.67
C GLU A 618 -36.52 11.13 -20.65
N VAL A 619 -37.78 11.41 -21.00
CA VAL A 619 -38.14 12.56 -21.86
C VAL A 619 -37.68 13.87 -21.22
N LEU A 620 -38.01 14.08 -19.94
CA LEU A 620 -37.66 15.30 -19.22
C LEU A 620 -36.13 15.51 -19.12
N MET A 621 -35.35 14.45 -18.93
CA MET A 621 -33.88 14.52 -18.97
C MET A 621 -33.36 15.03 -20.32
N TYR A 622 -33.84 14.47 -21.43
CA TYR A 622 -33.42 14.93 -22.77
C TYR A 622 -33.88 16.37 -23.05
N GLU A 623 -35.10 16.74 -22.69
CA GLU A 623 -35.58 18.13 -22.80
C GLU A 623 -34.66 19.11 -22.07
N TYR A 624 -34.20 18.74 -20.88
CA TYR A 624 -33.25 19.54 -20.13
C TYR A 624 -31.87 19.64 -20.80
N LEU A 625 -31.37 18.59 -21.45
CA LEU A 625 -30.13 18.65 -22.24
C LEU A 625 -30.24 19.66 -23.39
N PHE A 626 -31.40 19.71 -24.06
CA PHE A 626 -31.65 20.72 -25.09
C PHE A 626 -31.75 22.14 -24.51
N LYS A 627 -32.42 22.31 -23.36
CA LYS A 627 -32.54 23.62 -22.67
C LYS A 627 -31.20 24.22 -22.27
N ILE A 628 -30.22 23.39 -21.91
CA ILE A 628 -28.86 23.86 -21.54
C ILE A 628 -27.93 23.97 -22.75
N GLU A 629 -28.42 23.75 -23.98
CA GLU A 629 -27.65 23.80 -25.23
C GLU A 629 -26.39 22.89 -25.22
N CYS A 630 -26.48 21.76 -24.51
CA CYS A 630 -25.38 20.81 -24.40
C CYS A 630 -25.35 19.88 -25.61
N SER A 631 -24.20 19.76 -26.28
CA SER A 631 -23.99 18.71 -27.28
C SER A 631 -23.69 17.41 -26.55
N PHE A 632 -24.27 16.28 -26.96
CA PHE A 632 -24.02 15.02 -26.23
C PHE A 632 -23.83 13.80 -27.11
N MET A 633 -23.06 12.87 -26.59
CA MET A 633 -22.94 11.51 -27.11
C MET A 633 -23.47 10.55 -26.05
N SER A 634 -24.53 9.81 -26.37
CA SER A 634 -25.14 8.89 -25.42
C SER A 634 -25.07 7.45 -25.89
N ILE A 635 -24.90 6.54 -24.93
CA ILE A 635 -25.04 5.10 -25.16
C ILE A 635 -26.41 4.68 -24.64
N ALA A 636 -27.24 4.12 -25.51
CA ALA A 636 -28.55 3.59 -25.13
C ALA A 636 -28.91 2.34 -25.93
N HIS A 637 -29.79 1.52 -25.36
CA HIS A 637 -30.31 0.30 -26.01
C HIS A 637 -31.74 0.46 -26.53
N ARG A 638 -32.49 1.45 -26.03
CA ARG A 638 -33.89 1.67 -26.40
C ARG A 638 -33.97 2.51 -27.68
N ASP A 639 -34.76 2.07 -28.65
CA ASP A 639 -34.99 2.86 -29.88
C ASP A 639 -35.74 4.17 -29.62
N THR A 640 -36.42 4.30 -28.47
CA THR A 640 -37.16 5.52 -28.08
C THR A 640 -36.29 6.75 -27.97
N VAL A 641 -34.98 6.60 -27.73
CA VAL A 641 -34.06 7.73 -27.62
C VAL A 641 -33.57 8.24 -28.96
N LYS A 642 -33.78 7.51 -30.07
CA LYS A 642 -33.29 7.91 -31.41
C LYS A 642 -33.78 9.29 -31.83
N LYS A 643 -35.02 9.64 -31.48
CA LYS A 643 -35.63 10.95 -31.78
C LYS A 643 -34.89 12.16 -31.17
N TYR A 644 -34.00 11.95 -30.20
CA TYR A 644 -33.21 13.01 -29.58
C TYR A 644 -31.81 13.17 -30.20
N HIS A 645 -31.48 12.35 -31.21
CA HIS A 645 -30.16 12.27 -31.84
C HIS A 645 -30.28 12.50 -33.34
N GLN A 646 -29.29 13.16 -33.95
CA GLN A 646 -29.21 13.36 -35.40
C GLN A 646 -28.35 12.29 -36.09
N ILE A 647 -27.46 11.64 -35.34
CA ILE A 647 -26.51 10.64 -35.88
C ILE A 647 -26.51 9.39 -35.00
N GLU A 648 -26.50 8.21 -35.61
CA GLU A 648 -26.30 6.92 -34.95
C GLU A 648 -24.94 6.33 -35.38
N LEU A 649 -24.01 6.19 -34.43
CA LEU A 649 -22.78 5.43 -34.59
C LEU A 649 -23.04 3.98 -34.13
N LYS A 650 -23.29 3.10 -35.10
CA LYS A 650 -23.70 1.72 -34.85
C LYS A 650 -22.52 0.76 -34.96
N PHE A 651 -22.25 0.03 -33.88
CA PHE A 651 -21.21 -0.98 -33.83
C PHE A 651 -21.74 -2.32 -34.36
N THR A 652 -21.05 -2.90 -35.34
CA THR A 652 -21.40 -4.21 -35.93
C THR A 652 -20.49 -5.33 -35.42
N ASN A 653 -20.89 -6.58 -35.60
CA ASN A 653 -20.20 -7.74 -35.00
C ASN A 653 -18.77 -7.96 -35.54
N ASP A 654 -18.46 -7.44 -36.73
CA ASP A 654 -17.20 -7.72 -37.43
C ASP A 654 -16.10 -6.68 -37.15
N LYS A 655 -16.17 -6.00 -35.99
CA LYS A 655 -15.25 -4.92 -35.59
C LYS A 655 -15.33 -3.69 -36.50
N ASN A 656 -16.42 -3.61 -37.27
CA ASN A 656 -16.76 -2.49 -38.14
C ASN A 656 -17.79 -1.59 -37.44
N TYR A 657 -18.00 -0.41 -38.01
CA TYR A 657 -18.97 0.56 -37.54
C TYR A 657 -19.68 1.18 -38.75
N ASP A 658 -20.95 1.53 -38.56
CA ASP A 658 -21.75 2.28 -39.51
C ASP A 658 -22.10 3.64 -38.89
N ILE A 659 -22.10 4.70 -39.71
CA ILE A 659 -22.57 6.03 -39.31
C ILE A 659 -23.86 6.27 -40.09
N LEU A 660 -24.97 6.40 -39.38
CA LEU A 660 -26.29 6.63 -39.95
C LEU A 660 -26.78 8.02 -39.54
N HIS A 661 -27.38 8.76 -40.46
CA HIS A 661 -28.10 9.99 -40.13
C HIS A 661 -29.55 9.62 -39.77
N ILE A 662 -29.98 10.04 -38.58
CA ILE A 662 -31.36 9.86 -38.11
C ILE A 662 -32.16 11.06 -38.62
N ASN A 663 -33.17 10.78 -39.45
CA ASN A 663 -34.10 11.78 -39.99
C ASN A 663 -35.25 12.07 -39.03
#